data_AF-A0A942KMS3-F1
#
_entry.id   AF-A0A942KMS3-F1
#
_cell.length_a   1.000
_cell.length_b   1.000
_cell.length_c   1.000
_cell.angle_alpha   90.00
_cell.angle_beta   90.00
_cell.angle_gamma   90.00
#
_symmetry.space_group_name_H-M   'P 1'
#
loop_
_entity.id
_entity.type
_entity.pdbx_description
1 polymer ?
#
loop_
_entity_poly.entity_id
_entity_poly.type
_entity_poly.pdbx_seq_one_letter_code
_entity_poly.pdbx_strand_id
1 'polypeptide(L)'
;MLLLLFAIQSLATPHHSMASLPGAYYSVWMGPRPYGGFADPLSASVDSLGNIYVADTQNHRIKKLSPSGQVLEVWGSRGSEPGRFEFPSGVAASADGRVFVADSGNNRVQIFDTTGTVLGQWTSAGASPMFFPTGMAVDSFGAVYVSDTMNHRILKFSSTGQLITIIGGPGIGNGQFSSPHGLAVDDAHLYVADTNNQRIQKFTLGGAYVAQWGWMEISTGTFSRYGSPFGIAVAGPDLILVSDRGGMRNPPLSGPVRHLERSTKSGSSPVQWGETGDGAGQYRMPGAIVARPGGGTYVVDSGNNRIQLLDPAWQSTEIWSGAGSAPGELSAPSSAKVGPGGLIYVADTGNNRIQVFNADRTYLSHFGGSGINSSPADIAIAANGDVWVADSGAASPVARFSAEGAFLGAIGAGQLSAPQGVAIDADGDIWVADTGGARLREFSQQGTVLRTIQTFTGSTAGLSSPVDVEVDAAGRLWVVDRDAARVFVLEPTGALVTSFGGLGESAGQFRLPMGLAISPAGHVYVSDGANGRVQRFSSAGIWESTIGSAGAGPGQVRRPMRPTVLPDGMLLVPERDNHRLHLFAHDATPPVTTASGIPGMLTNRDATITLSAEDAVSGVATTFYRIGSGSEMAYTQPFTIDYDFEGFVRFWSIDRVGNTEAVNIQRVRIDKTPPTGTFVLNGGAQFATTSTVVASSTITGANEVRFNAGFGFEWGPLWPSQSLLLPGEGVREVHAQYRDAAGNILSLSDTITVDWTPPATTAHGIPEGPVAHSVSISLTATDAVSGVASTFYRVGDAALAPYLPGQTITIDAQGETLVQWYSIDRAGNTEATASATVKITPPAKVPAEITRIDGPNRYQTALAVSRRMFSQAATVVISTGESFPDALAASSLAGALNAPVILTLPSRLPTGTVEEIKRLDAKHVFVIGGKGAVHDTVLDELRATGLSVTRIGGRDRFATAAQVSAKTVAIRGNVAYPETVFIVRGDDFADAVSASSAAWASKIPILLVMPSAIPSATSEAITSQGFSRAIVVGGSGAVSDGVAGKIRTLGLNTVTRVGGPDRYVTSAEFAKWAHRESILGFENVGLATGARFPDALSGGAGMGARGGVLLLTRAEALPDAVRGTLEIFSADIKRIAVFGGKSAVEESVVHSVSVTLQ
;
A
#
# COMPACT_ATOMS: atom_id res chain seq x y z
N MET A 1 17.70 11.49 21.05
CA MET A 1 16.49 11.02 21.77
C MET A 1 16.49 11.38 23.26
N LEU A 2 17.35 10.82 24.13
CA LEU A 2 17.25 11.09 25.58
C LEU A 2 17.49 12.56 26.01
N LEU A 3 18.30 13.33 25.27
CA LEU A 3 18.43 14.79 25.44
C LEU A 3 17.08 15.52 25.29
N LEU A 4 16.22 15.06 24.39
CA LEU A 4 14.85 15.56 24.21
C LEU A 4 13.98 15.16 25.41
N LEU A 5 14.06 13.89 25.86
CA LEU A 5 13.34 13.41 27.04
C LEU A 5 13.73 14.21 28.30
N PHE A 6 15.02 14.53 28.46
CA PHE A 6 15.56 15.30 29.57
C PHE A 6 15.12 16.77 29.52
N ALA A 7 15.15 17.40 28.33
CA ALA A 7 14.63 18.75 28.11
C ALA A 7 13.12 18.82 28.41
N ILE A 8 12.33 17.86 27.92
CA ILE A 8 10.89 17.80 28.17
C ILE A 8 10.59 17.55 29.67
N GLN A 9 11.32 16.67 30.36
CA GLN A 9 11.15 16.44 31.81
C GLN A 9 11.60 17.63 32.68
N SER A 10 12.51 18.47 32.20
CA SER A 10 12.94 19.70 32.91
C SER A 10 11.90 20.83 32.88
N LEU A 11 10.96 20.80 31.93
CA LEU A 11 9.92 21.83 31.73
C LEU A 11 8.69 21.70 32.66
N ALA A 12 8.65 20.69 33.54
CA ALA A 12 7.45 20.29 34.27
C ALA A 12 7.34 20.77 35.74
N THR A 13 8.26 21.61 36.24
CA THR A 13 8.23 22.12 37.64
C THR A 13 8.02 23.64 37.72
N PRO A 14 7.18 24.16 38.64
CA PRO A 14 7.04 25.60 38.86
C PRO A 14 8.32 26.23 39.42
N HIS A 15 8.59 27.47 39.00
CA HIS A 15 9.74 28.34 39.30
C HIS A 15 10.46 28.16 40.65
N HIS A 16 11.80 28.26 40.62
CA HIS A 16 12.54 29.37 41.26
C HIS A 16 13.89 29.60 40.53
N SER A 17 14.48 30.78 40.71
CA SER A 17 15.53 31.35 39.85
C SER A 17 16.96 30.83 40.07
N MET A 18 17.73 30.69 39.00
CA MET A 18 19.19 30.89 39.02
C MET A 18 19.65 31.72 37.81
N ALA A 19 20.65 32.56 38.01
CA ALA A 19 21.23 33.46 37.02
C ALA A 19 22.69 33.09 36.69
N SER A 20 23.14 33.52 35.51
CA SER A 20 24.54 33.68 35.07
C SER A 20 25.50 32.48 35.17
N LEU A 21 25.70 31.80 34.03
CA LEU A 21 27.03 31.37 33.56
C LEU A 21 27.13 31.67 32.04
N PRO A 22 28.29 32.09 31.50
CA PRO A 22 28.38 32.61 30.13
C PRO A 22 28.89 31.59 29.09
N GLY A 23 28.24 31.57 27.91
CA GLY A 23 28.80 31.30 26.57
C GLY A 23 29.53 29.97 26.26
N ALA A 24 29.20 29.21 25.21
CA ALA A 24 28.14 29.40 24.20
C ALA A 24 27.85 28.07 23.48
N TYR A 25 26.65 27.47 23.68
CA TYR A 25 26.00 26.48 22.80
C TYR A 25 24.50 26.35 23.17
N TYR A 26 23.79 27.48 23.33
CA TYR A 26 22.37 27.50 23.70
C TYR A 26 21.62 28.66 23.02
N SER A 27 21.13 28.45 21.79
CA SER A 27 20.29 29.43 21.09
C SER A 27 19.37 28.85 19.99
N VAL A 28 18.80 27.67 20.23
CA VAL A 28 17.52 27.23 19.63
C VAL A 28 16.75 26.51 20.75
N TRP A 29 15.43 26.70 20.85
CA TRP A 29 14.56 26.25 21.95
C TRP A 29 14.49 27.08 23.24
N MET A 30 14.48 28.42 23.15
CA MET A 30 13.79 29.25 24.17
C MET A 30 13.02 30.40 23.52
N GLY A 31 11.69 30.37 23.68
CA GLY A 31 10.74 31.40 23.23
C GLY A 31 9.38 31.21 23.93
N PRO A 32 8.61 32.28 24.20
CA PRO A 32 7.46 32.20 25.09
C PRO A 32 6.25 31.51 24.47
N ARG A 33 5.85 30.37 25.06
CA ARG A 33 4.57 29.63 24.92
C ARG A 33 3.69 29.93 23.69
N PRO A 34 3.75 29.08 22.65
CA PRO A 34 2.53 28.79 21.86
C PRO A 34 2.41 27.32 21.43
N TYR A 35 2.72 26.35 22.31
CA TYR A 35 2.44 24.93 22.06
C TYR A 35 1.75 24.30 23.28
N GLY A 36 0.61 23.64 23.06
CA GLY A 36 -0.20 23.03 24.12
C GLY A 36 0.63 22.03 24.94
N GLY A 37 0.85 22.36 26.21
CA GLY A 37 1.88 21.75 27.04
C GLY A 37 1.85 20.22 27.12
N PHE A 38 3.01 19.64 27.38
CA PHE A 38 3.10 18.28 27.91
C PHE A 38 2.82 18.28 29.41
N ALA A 39 2.23 17.20 29.92
CA ALA A 39 2.01 16.98 31.34
C ALA A 39 2.60 15.62 31.72
N ASP A 40 3.73 15.67 32.45
CA ASP A 40 4.53 14.53 32.92
C ASP A 40 4.76 13.41 31.87
N PRO A 41 5.40 13.70 30.72
CA PRO A 41 5.62 12.70 29.69
C PRO A 41 6.75 11.74 30.06
N LEU A 42 6.44 10.44 30.06
CA LEU A 42 7.33 9.41 30.59
C LEU A 42 8.19 8.67 29.55
N SER A 43 7.76 8.59 28.29
CA SER A 43 8.46 7.88 27.22
C SER A 43 8.37 8.59 25.88
N ALA A 44 9.38 8.38 25.03
CA ALA A 44 9.37 8.76 23.63
C ALA A 44 10.10 7.73 22.74
N SER A 45 9.59 7.54 21.53
CA SER A 45 10.15 6.67 20.48
C SER A 45 10.23 7.42 19.16
N VAL A 46 11.07 6.96 18.23
CA VAL A 46 11.24 7.55 16.90
C VAL A 46 10.94 6.49 15.83
N ASP A 47 10.26 6.87 14.74
CA ASP A 47 10.07 5.99 13.57
C ASP A 47 11.20 6.12 12.52
N SER A 48 11.18 5.29 11.47
CA SER A 48 12.18 5.31 10.40
C SER A 48 12.22 6.60 9.57
N LEU A 49 11.26 7.50 9.75
CA LEU A 49 11.20 8.82 9.10
C LEU A 49 11.62 9.94 10.06
N GLY A 50 12.03 9.60 11.29
CA GLY A 50 12.46 10.56 12.32
C GLY A 50 11.32 11.20 13.11
N ASN A 51 10.06 10.79 12.93
CA ASN A 51 8.96 11.34 13.71
C ASN A 51 9.01 10.85 15.16
N ILE A 52 8.78 11.75 16.11
CA ILE A 52 8.94 11.50 17.54
C ILE A 52 7.57 11.28 18.17
N TYR A 53 7.31 10.07 18.63
CA TYR A 53 6.10 9.69 19.36
C TYR A 53 6.36 9.89 20.85
N VAL A 54 5.57 10.73 21.52
CA VAL A 54 5.72 11.06 22.94
C VAL A 54 4.45 10.66 23.69
N ALA A 55 4.62 9.87 24.75
CA ALA A 55 3.55 9.55 25.69
C ALA A 55 3.32 10.75 26.63
N ASP A 56 2.24 11.50 26.41
CA ASP A 56 1.86 12.70 27.18
C ASP A 56 0.98 12.25 28.36
N THR A 57 1.61 11.57 29.32
CA THR A 57 0.97 10.63 30.26
C THR A 57 -0.19 11.23 31.06
N GLN A 58 -0.02 12.39 31.69
CA GLN A 58 -1.10 13.03 32.48
C GLN A 58 -2.18 13.68 31.59
N ASN A 59 -1.93 13.85 30.29
CA ASN A 59 -2.94 14.27 29.32
C ASN A 59 -3.65 13.07 28.64
N HIS A 60 -3.35 11.83 29.04
CA HIS A 60 -4.00 10.61 28.55
C HIS A 60 -3.96 10.44 27.01
N ARG A 61 -2.83 10.81 26.38
CA ARG A 61 -2.70 10.86 24.91
C ARG A 61 -1.26 10.61 24.42
N ILE A 62 -1.13 10.34 23.14
CA ILE A 62 0.15 10.34 22.41
C ILE A 62 0.22 11.59 21.53
N LYS A 63 1.39 12.22 21.44
CA LYS A 63 1.70 13.22 20.41
C LYS A 63 2.77 12.67 19.47
N LYS A 64 2.53 12.72 18.16
CA LYS A 64 3.57 12.54 17.13
C LYS A 64 4.09 13.91 16.75
N LEU A 65 5.40 14.08 16.78
CA LEU A 65 6.10 15.30 16.39
C LEU A 65 6.95 15.04 15.14
N SER A 66 7.23 16.08 14.38
CA SER A 66 8.27 16.06 13.35
C SER A 66 9.66 15.95 14.00
N PRO A 67 10.72 15.63 13.24
CA PRO A 67 12.11 15.75 13.71
C PRO A 67 12.44 17.16 14.27
N SER A 68 11.79 18.20 13.74
CA SER A 68 11.91 19.59 14.18
C SER A 68 11.03 19.96 15.40
N GLY A 69 10.31 18.99 16.00
CA GLY A 69 9.50 19.17 17.21
C GLY A 69 8.12 19.82 16.98
N GLN A 70 7.69 20.01 15.73
CA GLN A 70 6.32 20.46 15.42
C GLN A 70 5.33 19.33 15.69
N VAL A 71 4.17 19.61 16.27
CA VAL A 71 3.12 18.60 16.45
C VAL A 71 2.53 18.23 15.09
N LEU A 72 2.66 16.97 14.69
CA LEU A 72 2.08 16.42 13.47
C LEU A 72 0.69 15.83 13.76
N GLU A 73 0.58 14.98 14.78
CA GLU A 73 -0.66 14.29 15.15
C GLU A 73 -0.81 14.17 16.66
N VAL A 74 -2.06 14.13 17.14
CA VAL A 74 -2.39 13.91 18.55
C VAL A 74 -3.62 13.01 18.65
N TRP A 75 -3.47 11.84 19.27
CA TRP A 75 -4.57 10.90 19.49
C TRP A 75 -4.56 10.35 20.91
N GLY A 76 -5.71 9.84 21.34
CA GLY A 76 -5.94 9.46 22.73
C GLY A 76 -6.71 10.50 23.51
N SER A 77 -7.52 10.00 24.43
CA SER A 77 -8.20 10.76 25.47
C SER A 77 -8.43 9.83 26.67
N ARG A 78 -8.81 10.38 27.82
CA ARG A 78 -9.04 9.57 29.03
C ARG A 78 -10.14 8.51 28.82
N GLY A 79 -9.85 7.26 29.17
CA GLY A 79 -10.83 6.16 29.20
C GLY A 79 -10.25 4.77 28.90
N SER A 80 -11.14 3.78 28.89
CA SER A 80 -10.84 2.33 28.71
C SER A 80 -11.20 1.77 27.32
N GLU A 81 -11.91 2.54 26.50
CA GLU A 81 -12.26 2.12 25.13
C GLU A 81 -11.02 2.01 24.23
N PRO A 82 -11.08 1.27 23.10
CA PRO A 82 -10.04 1.29 22.07
C PRO A 82 -9.73 2.72 21.62
N GLY A 83 -8.45 3.09 21.57
CA GLY A 83 -8.00 4.44 21.22
C GLY A 83 -8.12 5.47 22.35
N ARG A 84 -8.47 5.04 23.57
CA ARG A 84 -8.41 5.84 24.81
C ARG A 84 -7.40 5.27 25.78
N PHE A 85 -6.87 6.10 26.67
CA PHE A 85 -5.80 5.72 27.59
C PHE A 85 -6.07 6.15 29.04
N GLU A 86 -5.51 5.40 29.99
CA GLU A 86 -5.38 5.77 31.39
C GLU A 86 -3.87 5.75 31.73
N PHE A 87 -3.24 6.92 31.79
CA PHE A 87 -1.79 7.09 31.98
C PHE A 87 -0.93 6.27 31.00
N PRO A 88 -0.92 6.59 29.68
CA PRO A 88 0.00 5.96 28.74
C PRO A 88 1.44 6.35 29.10
N SER A 89 2.28 5.39 29.47
CA SER A 89 3.63 5.67 30.00
C SER A 89 4.78 5.15 29.13
N GLY A 90 4.50 4.18 28.27
CA GLY A 90 5.44 3.67 27.26
C GLY A 90 4.91 3.86 25.85
N VAL A 91 5.82 4.14 24.91
CA VAL A 91 5.54 4.14 23.48
C VAL A 91 6.75 3.61 22.73
N ALA A 92 6.52 2.74 21.75
CA ALA A 92 7.55 2.21 20.86
C ALA A 92 7.02 2.10 19.42
N ALA A 93 7.79 2.55 18.44
CA ALA A 93 7.47 2.44 17.02
C ALA A 93 8.31 1.32 16.38
N SER A 94 7.69 0.52 15.51
CA SER A 94 8.35 -0.54 14.74
C SER A 94 8.64 -0.10 13.30
N ALA A 95 9.63 -0.73 12.68
CA ALA A 95 10.03 -0.44 11.30
C ALA A 95 8.92 -0.70 10.25
N ASP A 96 7.93 -1.54 10.57
CA ASP A 96 6.75 -1.80 9.73
C ASP A 96 5.61 -0.77 9.92
N GLY A 97 5.85 0.33 10.63
CA GLY A 97 4.91 1.45 10.76
C GLY A 97 3.82 1.27 11.82
N ARG A 98 4.01 0.36 12.78
CA ARG A 98 3.11 0.21 13.93
C ARG A 98 3.65 0.92 15.17
N VAL A 99 2.74 1.38 16.01
CA VAL A 99 3.02 2.15 17.22
C VAL A 99 2.36 1.45 18.39
N PHE A 100 3.18 0.91 19.29
CA PHE A 100 2.75 0.21 20.49
C PHE A 100 2.76 1.18 21.67
N VAL A 101 1.69 1.18 22.48
CA VAL A 101 1.49 2.07 23.62
C VAL A 101 1.17 1.26 24.86
N ALA A 102 1.99 1.38 25.90
CA ALA A 102 1.71 0.82 27.22
C ALA A 102 0.72 1.74 27.95
N ASP A 103 -0.52 1.25 28.07
CA ASP A 103 -1.67 1.92 28.66
C ASP A 103 -1.79 1.51 30.14
N SER A 104 -0.90 2.07 30.95
CA SER A 104 -0.52 1.54 32.27
C SER A 104 -1.68 1.41 33.25
N GLY A 105 -2.58 2.38 33.29
CA GLY A 105 -3.77 2.38 34.15
C GLY A 105 -4.86 1.39 33.70
N ASN A 106 -4.90 1.05 32.42
CA ASN A 106 -5.78 0.02 31.86
C ASN A 106 -5.13 -1.37 31.79
N ASN A 107 -3.87 -1.53 32.23
CA ASN A 107 -3.12 -2.80 32.24
C ASN A 107 -3.07 -3.52 30.88
N ARG A 108 -2.88 -2.77 29.79
CA ARG A 108 -2.83 -3.31 28.41
C ARG A 108 -1.75 -2.63 27.56
N VAL A 109 -1.42 -3.25 26.44
CA VAL A 109 -0.72 -2.59 25.33
C VAL A 109 -1.72 -2.37 24.19
N GLN A 110 -1.84 -1.15 23.68
CA GLN A 110 -2.61 -0.85 22.47
C GLN A 110 -1.68 -0.66 21.27
N ILE A 111 -2.16 -1.01 20.09
CA ILE A 111 -1.42 -0.99 18.83
C ILE A 111 -2.12 -0.03 17.88
N PHE A 112 -1.34 0.85 17.26
CA PHE A 112 -1.81 1.84 16.31
C PHE A 112 -1.00 1.78 15.03
N ASP A 113 -1.53 2.36 13.95
CA ASP A 113 -0.70 2.77 12.81
C ASP A 113 -0.05 4.14 13.08
N THR A 114 0.74 4.63 12.11
CA THR A 114 1.40 5.94 12.22
C THR A 114 0.45 7.16 12.20
N THR A 115 -0.85 6.96 12.00
CA THR A 115 -1.91 8.00 12.01
C THR A 115 -2.71 8.02 13.32
N GLY A 116 -2.50 7.03 14.21
CA GLY A 116 -3.27 6.90 15.45
C GLY A 116 -4.55 6.08 15.31
N THR A 117 -4.74 5.35 14.20
CA THR A 117 -5.85 4.40 14.04
C THR A 117 -5.55 3.11 14.82
N VAL A 118 -6.51 2.61 15.61
CA VAL A 118 -6.34 1.39 16.41
C VAL A 118 -6.27 0.16 15.52
N LEU A 119 -5.17 -0.59 15.59
CA LEU A 119 -4.98 -1.87 14.92
C LEU A 119 -5.29 -3.07 15.82
N GLY A 120 -5.23 -2.89 17.14
CA GLY A 120 -5.53 -3.94 18.10
C GLY A 120 -5.08 -3.60 19.53
N GLN A 121 -5.25 -4.56 20.43
CA GLN A 121 -4.76 -4.47 21.80
C GLN A 121 -4.31 -5.84 22.30
N TRP A 122 -3.30 -5.85 23.17
CA TRP A 122 -2.83 -7.04 23.86
C TRP A 122 -3.13 -6.91 25.35
N THR A 123 -3.86 -7.89 25.85
CA THR A 123 -3.91 -8.23 27.27
C THR A 123 -3.28 -9.62 27.41
N SER A 124 -2.49 -9.83 28.46
CA SER A 124 -1.96 -11.15 28.77
C SER A 124 -3.09 -11.99 29.40
N ALA A 125 -3.78 -12.79 28.59
CA ALA A 125 -4.81 -13.70 29.07
C ALA A 125 -4.19 -14.88 29.85
N GLY A 126 -4.79 -15.23 31.00
CA GLY A 126 -4.34 -16.35 31.83
C GLY A 126 -4.13 -15.97 33.30
N ALA A 127 -3.50 -16.87 34.07
CA ALA A 127 -3.38 -16.78 35.53
C ALA A 127 -2.34 -15.77 36.06
N SER A 128 -1.70 -14.96 35.19
CA SER A 128 -0.67 -14.00 35.59
C SER A 128 -0.70 -12.75 34.71
N PRO A 129 -1.73 -11.91 34.84
CA PRO A 129 -1.90 -10.71 34.01
C PRO A 129 -0.78 -9.67 34.21
N MET A 130 -0.48 -8.95 33.14
CA MET A 130 0.36 -7.75 33.09
C MET A 130 -0.24 -6.69 34.03
N PHE A 131 0.61 -6.03 34.80
CA PHE A 131 0.22 -5.09 35.83
C PHE A 131 1.15 -3.86 35.80
N PHE A 132 0.55 -2.72 35.48
CA PHE A 132 1.21 -1.43 35.30
C PHE A 132 2.40 -1.49 34.31
N PRO A 133 2.16 -1.83 33.03
CA PRO A 133 3.21 -1.83 32.01
C PRO A 133 3.78 -0.42 31.80
N THR A 134 5.11 -0.28 31.79
CA THR A 134 5.76 1.03 31.55
C THR A 134 6.67 1.06 30.33
N GLY A 135 7.95 0.71 30.44
CA GLY A 135 8.89 0.76 29.32
C GLY A 135 8.55 -0.24 28.21
N MET A 136 8.86 0.16 26.98
CA MET A 136 8.68 -0.65 25.78
C MET A 136 9.88 -0.53 24.83
N ALA A 137 10.21 -1.62 24.14
CA ALA A 137 11.19 -1.65 23.06
C ALA A 137 10.77 -2.67 21.98
N VAL A 138 11.21 -2.49 20.73
CA VAL A 138 10.99 -3.44 19.63
C VAL A 138 12.33 -3.79 19.02
N ASP A 139 12.63 -5.09 18.85
CA ASP A 139 13.86 -5.53 18.17
C ASP A 139 13.74 -5.51 16.64
N SER A 140 14.88 -5.67 15.94
CA SER A 140 14.96 -5.70 14.48
C SER A 140 14.22 -6.87 13.83
N PHE A 141 13.77 -7.86 14.61
CA PHE A 141 12.88 -8.95 14.18
C PHE A 141 11.39 -8.67 14.43
N GLY A 142 11.06 -7.50 14.99
CA GLY A 142 9.70 -7.07 15.28
C GLY A 142 9.09 -7.66 16.55
N ALA A 143 9.88 -8.29 17.43
CA ALA A 143 9.40 -8.73 18.74
C ALA A 143 9.38 -7.56 19.73
N VAL A 144 8.34 -7.51 20.56
CA VAL A 144 8.04 -6.36 21.44
C VAL A 144 8.30 -6.74 22.90
N TYR A 145 9.14 -5.97 23.58
CA TYR A 145 9.48 -6.13 24.99
C TYR A 145 8.71 -5.10 25.81
N VAL A 146 8.11 -5.53 26.92
CA VAL A 146 7.28 -4.70 27.80
C VAL A 146 7.72 -4.90 29.24
N SER A 147 8.06 -3.81 29.94
CA SER A 147 8.32 -3.82 31.38
C SER A 147 7.01 -3.99 32.13
N ASP A 148 6.78 -5.17 32.68
CA ASP A 148 5.65 -5.50 33.53
C ASP A 148 6.00 -5.11 34.97
N THR A 149 6.06 -3.79 35.19
CA THR A 149 6.83 -3.13 36.25
C THR A 149 6.45 -3.60 37.64
N MET A 150 5.15 -3.73 37.94
CA MET A 150 4.68 -4.13 39.27
C MET A 150 4.70 -5.65 39.49
N ASN A 151 4.88 -6.44 38.43
CA ASN A 151 5.21 -7.86 38.51
C ASN A 151 6.73 -8.13 38.48
N HIS A 152 7.57 -7.07 38.45
CA HIS A 152 9.02 -7.16 38.52
C HIS A 152 9.68 -8.04 37.44
N ARG A 153 9.14 -8.01 36.20
CA ARG A 153 9.57 -8.86 35.08
C ARG A 153 9.42 -8.15 33.74
N ILE A 154 10.05 -8.68 32.69
CA ILE A 154 9.86 -8.22 31.31
C ILE A 154 9.08 -9.28 30.53
N LEU A 155 8.08 -8.86 29.75
CA LEU A 155 7.30 -9.72 28.86
C LEU A 155 7.77 -9.50 27.41
N LYS A 156 8.13 -10.58 26.69
CA LYS A 156 8.47 -10.53 25.26
C LYS A 156 7.31 -11.10 24.44
N PHE A 157 6.74 -10.31 23.55
CA PHE A 157 5.69 -10.69 22.61
C PHE A 157 6.23 -10.83 21.18
N SER A 158 5.59 -11.66 20.38
CA SER A 158 5.77 -11.67 18.92
C SER A 158 5.22 -10.38 18.31
N SER A 159 5.62 -10.12 17.06
CA SER A 159 5.03 -9.07 16.24
C SER A 159 3.50 -9.18 16.08
N THR A 160 2.92 -10.36 16.33
CA THR A 160 1.47 -10.64 16.29
C THR A 160 0.78 -10.63 17.66
N GLY A 161 1.52 -10.47 18.77
CA GLY A 161 0.97 -10.40 20.13
C GLY A 161 0.91 -11.70 20.91
N GLN A 162 1.52 -12.77 20.41
CA GLN A 162 1.69 -14.00 21.20
C GLN A 162 2.82 -13.81 22.20
N LEU A 163 2.60 -14.12 23.48
CA LEU A 163 3.67 -14.08 24.47
C LEU A 163 4.72 -15.16 24.13
N ILE A 164 5.94 -14.74 23.83
CA ILE A 164 7.08 -15.62 23.51
C ILE A 164 7.73 -16.12 24.80
N THR A 165 8.07 -15.22 25.71
CA THR A 165 8.76 -15.56 26.97
C THR A 165 8.62 -14.47 28.02
N ILE A 166 8.97 -14.81 29.26
CA ILE A 166 9.09 -13.92 30.41
C ILE A 166 10.56 -13.88 30.81
N ILE A 167 11.13 -12.69 30.92
CA ILE A 167 12.52 -12.47 31.33
C ILE A 167 12.53 -11.94 32.75
N GLY A 168 13.21 -12.67 33.64
CA GLY A 168 13.41 -12.32 35.04
C GLY A 168 12.18 -12.41 35.95
N GLY A 169 12.35 -11.90 37.17
CA GLY A 169 11.35 -11.89 38.24
C GLY A 169 11.86 -11.09 39.46
N PRO A 170 11.06 -10.95 40.53
CA PRO A 170 11.39 -10.10 41.67
C PRO A 170 12.68 -10.52 42.39
N GLY A 171 13.58 -9.56 42.65
CA GLY A 171 14.76 -9.76 43.49
C GLY A 171 15.94 -8.84 43.16
N ILE A 172 17.11 -9.19 43.71
CA ILE A 172 18.38 -8.46 43.57
C ILE A 172 19.50 -9.28 42.89
N GLY A 173 19.28 -10.56 42.64
CA GLY A 173 20.24 -11.42 41.95
C GLY A 173 20.38 -11.08 40.46
N ASN A 174 21.34 -11.73 39.80
CA ASN A 174 21.52 -11.64 38.35
C ASN A 174 20.25 -12.16 37.64
N GLY A 175 19.69 -11.37 36.73
CA GLY A 175 18.44 -11.70 36.05
C GLY A 175 17.16 -11.46 36.86
N GLN A 176 17.26 -10.90 38.07
CA GLN A 176 16.10 -10.49 38.88
C GLN A 176 15.96 -8.96 38.88
N PHE A 177 14.75 -8.45 39.05
CA PHE A 177 14.45 -7.01 38.96
C PHE A 177 13.70 -6.46 40.18
N SER A 178 13.82 -5.14 40.37
CA SER A 178 13.04 -4.35 41.31
C SER A 178 12.52 -3.09 40.60
N SER A 179 11.24 -3.13 40.21
CA SER A 179 10.56 -2.07 39.46
C SER A 179 11.29 -1.69 38.14
N PRO A 180 11.42 -2.63 37.19
CA PRO A 180 12.05 -2.33 35.90
C PRO A 180 11.21 -1.33 35.11
N HIS A 181 11.86 -0.28 34.60
CA HIS A 181 11.21 0.78 33.80
C HIS A 181 11.72 0.76 32.37
N GLY A 182 12.73 1.57 32.04
CA GLY A 182 13.23 1.73 30.68
C GLY A 182 13.81 0.44 30.09
N LEU A 183 13.50 0.20 28.81
CA LEU A 183 14.05 -0.87 27.99
C LEU A 183 14.73 -0.27 26.77
N ALA A 184 15.85 -0.85 26.37
CA ALA A 184 16.49 -0.59 25.09
C ALA A 184 16.99 -1.91 24.51
N VAL A 185 17.05 -2.03 23.19
CA VAL A 185 17.46 -3.25 22.50
C VAL A 185 18.40 -2.91 21.35
N ASP A 186 19.45 -3.72 21.17
CA ASP A 186 20.26 -3.77 19.96
C ASP A 186 20.10 -5.14 19.27
N ASP A 187 20.75 -5.36 18.12
CA ASP A 187 20.57 -6.57 17.31
C ASP A 187 20.93 -7.89 18.04
N ALA A 188 21.55 -7.84 19.22
CA ALA A 188 21.91 -9.01 20.01
C ALA A 188 21.44 -8.99 21.47
N HIS A 189 21.11 -7.82 22.04
CA HIS A 189 20.90 -7.67 23.48
C HIS A 189 19.74 -6.76 23.88
N LEU A 190 19.07 -7.16 24.97
CA LEU A 190 18.14 -6.33 25.74
C LEU A 190 18.88 -5.70 26.93
N TYR A 191 18.68 -4.40 27.13
CA TYR A 191 19.18 -3.64 28.27
C TYR A 191 17.98 -3.16 29.11
N VAL A 192 18.01 -3.44 30.41
CA VAL A 192 16.94 -3.15 31.36
C VAL A 192 17.42 -2.18 32.43
N ALA A 193 16.72 -1.07 32.60
CA ALA A 193 16.89 -0.17 33.74
C ALA A 193 16.18 -0.78 34.97
N ASP A 194 16.97 -1.36 35.86
CA ASP A 194 16.52 -2.04 37.07
C ASP A 194 16.43 -1.02 38.22
N THR A 195 15.43 -0.13 38.13
CA THR A 195 15.41 1.19 38.76
C THR A 195 15.63 1.18 40.27
N ASN A 196 14.90 0.37 41.04
CA ASN A 196 15.07 0.35 42.50
C ASN A 196 16.34 -0.39 42.94
N ASN A 197 16.91 -1.22 42.06
CA ASN A 197 18.20 -1.87 42.27
C ASN A 197 19.37 -1.01 41.74
N GLN A 198 19.14 0.24 41.33
CA GLN A 198 20.22 1.19 41.00
C GLN A 198 21.25 0.67 39.97
N ARG A 199 20.81 -0.18 39.04
CA ARG A 199 21.69 -0.85 38.07
C ARG A 199 21.06 -0.96 36.68
N ILE A 200 21.91 -1.17 35.68
CA ILE A 200 21.51 -1.65 34.37
C ILE A 200 21.88 -3.13 34.28
N GLN A 201 20.98 -3.95 33.72
CA GLN A 201 21.24 -5.35 33.39
C GLN A 201 21.11 -5.60 31.89
N LYS A 202 22.01 -6.42 31.36
CA LYS A 202 22.11 -6.82 29.95
C LYS A 202 21.75 -8.29 29.79
N PHE A 203 20.94 -8.61 28.79
CA PHE A 203 20.46 -9.94 28.45
C PHE A 203 20.64 -10.21 26.95
N THR A 204 20.67 -11.46 26.54
CA THR A 204 20.51 -11.85 25.13
C THR A 204 19.04 -11.64 24.69
N LEU A 205 18.76 -11.54 23.39
CA LEU A 205 17.37 -11.51 22.88
C LEU A 205 16.55 -12.77 23.22
N GLY A 206 17.21 -13.86 23.65
CA GLY A 206 16.57 -15.07 24.18
C GLY A 206 16.22 -15.01 25.67
N GLY A 207 16.61 -13.95 26.39
CA GLY A 207 16.31 -13.73 27.81
C GLY A 207 17.36 -14.26 28.78
N ALA A 208 18.52 -14.76 28.31
CA ALA A 208 19.62 -15.16 29.20
C ALA A 208 20.37 -13.93 29.72
N TYR A 209 20.69 -13.90 31.01
CA TYR A 209 21.51 -12.85 31.62
C TYR A 209 22.93 -12.85 31.04
N VAL A 210 23.49 -11.66 30.79
CA VAL A 210 24.84 -11.45 30.24
C VAL A 210 25.73 -10.69 31.21
N ALA A 211 25.29 -9.52 31.69
CA ALA A 211 26.11 -8.62 32.52
C ALA A 211 25.26 -7.61 33.30
N GLN A 212 25.88 -6.93 34.27
CA GLN A 212 25.29 -5.78 34.98
C GLN A 212 26.36 -4.73 35.32
N TRP A 213 25.95 -3.50 35.54
CA TRP A 213 26.78 -2.43 36.10
C TRP A 213 25.91 -1.39 36.81
N GLY A 214 26.50 -0.67 37.76
CA GLY A 214 25.81 0.30 38.64
C GLY A 214 25.91 -0.06 40.13
N TRP A 215 25.86 -1.36 40.44
CA TRP A 215 25.98 -1.92 41.79
C TRP A 215 27.34 -2.62 41.96
N MET A 216 28.06 -2.35 43.06
CA MET A 216 29.18 -3.16 43.56
C MET A 216 29.01 -3.46 45.06
N GLU A 217 29.47 -4.64 45.51
CA GLU A 217 29.41 -5.04 46.93
C GLU A 217 30.50 -4.38 47.78
N ILE A 218 30.26 -4.36 49.10
CA ILE A 218 30.85 -3.40 50.04
C ILE A 218 31.96 -4.05 50.87
N SER A 219 33.17 -3.47 50.85
CA SER A 219 34.15 -3.70 51.93
C SER A 219 35.10 -2.52 52.25
N THR A 220 35.33 -1.57 51.33
CA THR A 220 36.28 -0.45 51.55
C THR A 220 35.73 0.96 51.29
N GLY A 221 34.46 1.10 50.92
CA GLY A 221 33.73 2.37 50.83
C GLY A 221 33.75 3.04 49.45
N THR A 222 32.58 3.15 48.81
CA THR A 222 32.36 3.90 47.56
C THR A 222 30.87 4.18 47.32
N PHE A 223 30.57 5.02 46.33
CA PHE A 223 29.22 5.41 45.90
C PHE A 223 28.69 4.49 44.79
N SER A 224 27.35 4.35 44.69
CA SER A 224 26.70 3.80 43.49
C SER A 224 26.90 4.73 42.30
N ARG A 225 27.04 4.18 41.09
CA ARG A 225 27.05 4.99 39.86
C ARG A 225 25.68 5.60 39.59
N TYR A 226 24.62 4.81 39.72
CA TYR A 226 23.25 5.25 39.46
C TYR A 226 22.48 5.43 40.78
N GLY A 227 21.66 6.48 40.88
CA GLY A 227 20.80 6.76 42.03
C GLY A 227 19.37 6.24 41.83
N SER A 228 18.85 6.32 40.61
CA SER A 228 17.53 5.83 40.18
C SER A 228 17.47 5.83 38.64
N PRO A 229 18.06 4.81 37.97
CA PRO A 229 18.10 4.74 36.52
C PRO A 229 16.70 4.43 35.98
N PHE A 230 16.17 5.30 35.13
CA PHE A 230 14.76 5.25 34.72
C PHE A 230 14.57 5.03 33.22
N GLY A 231 15.19 5.86 32.38
CA GLY A 231 15.18 5.72 30.93
C GLY A 231 16.52 5.23 30.40
N ILE A 232 16.50 4.44 29.33
CA ILE A 232 17.70 3.90 28.68
C ILE A 232 17.51 3.91 27.16
N ALA A 233 18.60 4.14 26.41
CA ALA A 233 18.64 4.01 24.96
C ALA A 233 20.02 3.52 24.49
N VAL A 234 20.05 2.72 23.43
CA VAL A 234 21.27 2.45 22.67
C VAL A 234 21.59 3.66 21.80
N ALA A 235 22.86 4.07 21.74
CA ALA A 235 23.30 5.29 21.07
C ALA A 235 24.58 5.11 20.23
N GLY A 236 24.88 3.88 19.85
CA GLY A 236 26.04 3.52 19.03
C GLY A 236 26.39 2.02 19.15
N PRO A 237 27.42 1.55 18.42
CA PRO A 237 27.87 0.16 18.48
C PRO A 237 28.30 -0.23 19.90
N ASP A 238 28.93 0.69 20.64
CA ASP A 238 29.44 0.48 22.01
C ASP A 238 28.86 1.43 23.06
N LEU A 239 27.86 2.25 22.76
CA LEU A 239 27.33 3.28 23.68
C LEU A 239 25.88 3.02 24.11
N ILE A 240 25.61 3.19 25.41
CA ILE A 240 24.26 3.41 25.94
C ILE A 240 24.17 4.76 26.68
N LEU A 241 22.96 5.33 26.66
CA LEU A 241 22.60 6.52 27.41
C LEU A 241 21.55 6.15 28.46
N VAL A 242 21.77 6.60 29.71
CA VAL A 242 20.87 6.35 30.85
C VAL A 242 20.45 7.68 31.45
N SER A 243 19.15 7.87 31.72
CA SER A 243 18.67 8.96 32.57
C SER A 243 18.53 8.50 34.01
N ASP A 244 19.19 9.22 34.91
CA ASP A 244 19.10 9.01 36.35
C ASP A 244 18.27 10.12 37.02
N ARG A 245 17.35 9.72 37.91
CA ARG A 245 16.46 10.63 38.64
C ARG A 245 17.01 11.10 40.00
N GLY A 246 18.13 10.56 40.47
CA GLY A 246 18.68 10.77 41.80
C GLY A 246 17.95 9.94 42.87
N GLY A 247 18.69 9.19 43.69
CA GLY A 247 18.11 8.28 44.67
C GLY A 247 17.59 8.98 45.94
N MET A 248 16.37 8.66 46.39
CA MET A 248 15.74 9.25 47.59
C MET A 248 16.32 8.75 48.94
N ARG A 249 17.54 8.20 49.00
CA ARG A 249 18.05 7.46 50.17
C ARG A 249 19.34 7.95 50.82
N ASN A 250 19.94 9.07 50.40
CA ASN A 250 20.97 9.77 51.20
C ASN A 250 21.08 11.27 50.83
N PRO A 251 20.86 12.21 51.77
CA PRO A 251 21.35 13.59 51.68
C PRO A 251 22.77 13.70 52.29
N PRO A 252 23.54 14.81 52.11
CA PRO A 252 23.27 16.00 51.30
C PRO A 252 24.46 16.43 50.40
N LEU A 253 24.24 16.56 49.09
CA LEU A 253 24.92 17.57 48.27
C LEU A 253 23.86 18.26 47.39
N SER A 254 24.07 19.54 47.10
CA SER A 254 23.02 20.50 46.68
C SER A 254 22.24 20.12 45.42
N GLY A 255 20.92 19.94 45.56
CA GLY A 255 19.93 19.95 44.48
C GLY A 255 19.47 18.55 43.99
N PRO A 256 18.29 18.45 43.35
CA PRO A 256 17.86 17.22 42.69
C PRO A 256 18.67 17.02 41.41
N VAL A 257 19.81 16.34 41.53
CA VAL A 257 20.74 16.15 40.41
C VAL A 257 20.18 15.11 39.45
N ARG A 258 19.60 15.58 38.35
CA ARG A 258 19.29 14.75 37.19
C ARG A 258 20.54 14.66 36.33
N HIS A 259 20.96 13.46 35.96
CA HIS A 259 22.12 13.25 35.09
C HIS A 259 21.73 12.43 33.85
N LEU A 260 22.34 12.78 32.71
CA LEU A 260 22.39 11.95 31.52
C LEU A 260 23.79 11.33 31.46
N GLU A 261 23.88 10.06 31.79
CA GLU A 261 25.17 9.37 31.81
C GLU A 261 25.47 8.68 30.49
N ARG A 262 26.73 8.80 30.07
CA ARG A 262 27.32 8.01 28.99
C ARG A 262 27.99 6.80 29.62
N SER A 263 27.60 5.61 29.22
CA SER A 263 28.30 4.36 29.55
C SER A 263 28.59 3.62 28.28
N THR A 264 29.79 3.08 28.13
CA THR A 264 29.97 2.02 27.13
C THR A 264 29.03 0.85 27.47
N LYS A 265 28.73 0.00 26.49
CA LYS A 265 28.00 -1.28 26.66
C LYS A 265 28.73 -2.28 27.59
N SER A 266 29.91 -1.91 28.08
CA SER A 266 30.76 -2.61 29.05
C SER A 266 31.03 -1.85 30.36
N GLY A 267 30.94 -0.50 30.41
CA GLY A 267 30.91 0.29 31.65
C GLY A 267 31.84 1.51 31.81
N SER A 268 32.77 1.85 30.91
CA SER A 268 33.91 2.76 31.19
C SER A 268 33.79 4.24 30.71
N SER A 269 34.75 5.09 31.12
CA SER A 269 34.89 6.53 30.79
C SER A 269 36.38 6.97 30.95
N PRO A 270 36.85 8.10 30.36
CA PRO A 270 38.28 8.43 30.24
C PRO A 270 38.99 8.68 31.57
N VAL A 271 40.26 8.27 31.66
CA VAL A 271 40.97 7.98 32.92
C VAL A 271 42.21 8.87 33.11
N GLN A 272 42.36 9.49 34.29
CA GLN A 272 43.64 10.05 34.74
C GLN A 272 44.54 8.94 35.28
N TRP A 273 45.86 9.05 35.09
CA TRP A 273 46.75 7.97 35.52
C TRP A 273 48.10 8.44 36.09
N GLY A 274 48.48 7.84 37.22
CA GLY A 274 49.75 8.11 37.91
C GLY A 274 49.66 9.12 39.06
N GLU A 275 50.28 8.79 40.19
CA GLU A 275 50.37 9.64 41.39
C GLU A 275 51.83 9.99 41.75
N THR A 276 52.04 11.01 42.57
CA THR A 276 53.38 11.32 43.12
C THR A 276 53.83 10.22 44.08
N GLY A 277 54.96 9.58 43.83
CA GLY A 277 55.51 8.56 44.73
C GLY A 277 56.57 7.66 44.11
N ASP A 278 56.84 6.54 44.77
CA ASP A 278 57.84 5.52 44.42
C ASP A 278 57.24 4.09 44.35
N GLY A 279 55.92 3.93 44.49
CA GLY A 279 55.20 2.68 44.21
C GLY A 279 55.00 2.38 42.73
N ALA A 280 54.28 1.29 42.43
CA ALA A 280 53.88 0.92 41.08
C ALA A 280 52.81 1.89 40.55
N GLY A 281 53.06 2.47 39.37
CA GLY A 281 52.23 3.53 38.80
C GLY A 281 52.38 4.88 39.50
N GLN A 282 53.44 5.06 40.29
CA GLN A 282 53.78 6.35 40.90
C GLN A 282 55.10 6.90 40.34
N TYR A 283 55.21 8.22 40.25
CA TYR A 283 56.32 8.89 39.54
C TYR A 283 56.93 10.04 40.34
N ARG A 284 58.16 10.41 39.97
CA ARG A 284 58.83 11.67 40.30
C ARG A 284 59.56 12.20 39.07
N MET A 285 59.11 13.34 38.55
CA MET A 285 59.67 13.95 37.33
C MET A 285 59.84 12.96 36.15
N PRO A 286 58.77 12.34 35.63
CA PRO A 286 58.88 11.48 34.45
C PRO A 286 59.44 12.29 33.26
N GLY A 287 60.49 11.77 32.62
CA GLY A 287 61.26 12.50 31.61
C GLY A 287 60.93 12.10 30.18
N ALA A 288 60.90 10.79 29.90
CA ALA A 288 60.68 10.23 28.58
C ALA A 288 59.69 9.06 28.61
N ILE A 289 59.00 8.87 27.49
CA ILE A 289 57.98 7.83 27.28
C ILE A 289 58.33 7.11 25.97
N VAL A 290 58.19 5.78 25.93
CA VAL A 290 58.50 4.98 24.74
C VAL A 290 57.40 3.95 24.48
N ALA A 291 56.78 4.05 23.30
CA ALA A 291 55.79 3.08 22.83
C ALA A 291 56.45 1.73 22.49
N ARG A 292 55.76 0.61 22.78
CA ARG A 292 56.25 -0.73 22.42
C ARG A 292 55.57 -1.22 21.14
N PRO A 293 56.31 -1.77 20.15
CA PRO A 293 55.73 -2.36 18.94
C PRO A 293 54.75 -3.52 19.16
N GLY A 294 54.73 -4.13 20.36
CA GLY A 294 53.81 -5.20 20.75
C GLY A 294 52.76 -4.80 21.79
N GLY A 295 52.54 -3.49 22.02
CA GLY A 295 51.62 -2.98 23.03
C GLY A 295 52.24 -2.72 24.40
N GLY A 296 51.67 -1.76 25.13
CA GLY A 296 52.22 -1.23 26.38
C GLY A 296 53.28 -0.15 26.17
N THR A 297 53.76 0.44 27.26
CA THR A 297 54.58 1.66 27.24
C THR A 297 55.66 1.63 28.32
N TYR A 298 56.87 2.04 27.98
CA TYR A 298 57.94 2.29 28.96
C TYR A 298 57.94 3.75 29.38
N VAL A 299 58.12 4.00 30.68
CA VAL A 299 58.17 5.34 31.26
C VAL A 299 59.47 5.49 32.05
N VAL A 300 60.30 6.45 31.64
CA VAL A 300 61.54 6.82 32.32
C VAL A 300 61.21 7.79 33.46
N ASP A 301 61.37 7.30 34.69
CA ASP A 301 60.98 7.96 35.92
C ASP A 301 62.21 8.66 36.52
N SER A 302 62.59 9.80 35.94
CA SER A 302 63.91 10.41 36.09
C SER A 302 64.27 10.80 37.52
N GLY A 303 63.29 11.19 38.34
CA GLY A 303 63.48 11.54 39.75
C GLY A 303 63.53 10.34 40.69
N ASN A 304 63.00 9.18 40.28
CA ASN A 304 63.12 7.90 41.00
C ASN A 304 64.24 7.00 40.44
N ASN A 305 64.94 7.42 39.37
CA ASN A 305 66.05 6.71 38.73
C ASN A 305 65.71 5.28 38.26
N ARG A 306 64.55 5.12 37.63
CA ARG A 306 64.02 3.80 37.26
C ARG A 306 63.17 3.85 35.98
N ILE A 307 62.73 2.68 35.53
CA ILE A 307 61.81 2.53 34.40
C ILE A 307 60.61 1.68 34.82
N GLN A 308 59.42 2.04 34.36
CA GLN A 308 58.18 1.28 34.56
C GLN A 308 57.59 0.83 33.23
N LEU A 309 57.07 -0.39 33.17
CA LEU A 309 56.29 -0.93 32.06
C LEU A 309 54.80 -0.85 32.37
N LEU A 310 54.06 -0.16 31.51
CA LEU A 310 52.61 -0.13 31.50
C LEU A 310 52.08 -1.13 30.49
N ASP A 311 51.05 -1.90 30.86
CA ASP A 311 50.29 -2.71 29.92
C ASP A 311 49.24 -1.85 29.15
N PRO A 312 48.54 -2.40 28.14
CA PRO A 312 47.49 -1.69 27.43
C PRO A 312 46.25 -1.32 28.27
N ALA A 313 46.12 -1.87 29.48
CA ALA A 313 45.09 -1.50 30.46
C ALA A 313 45.59 -0.41 31.43
N TRP A 314 46.76 0.16 31.18
CA TRP A 314 47.42 1.18 32.00
C TRP A 314 47.73 0.69 33.41
N GLN A 315 48.10 -0.58 33.58
CA GLN A 315 48.63 -1.06 34.85
C GLN A 315 50.15 -1.13 34.80
N SER A 316 50.80 -0.60 35.85
CA SER A 316 52.24 -0.80 36.04
C SER A 316 52.47 -2.27 36.37
N THR A 317 52.95 -3.02 35.39
CA THR A 317 53.11 -4.48 35.48
C THR A 317 54.50 -4.85 35.99
N GLU A 318 55.53 -4.07 35.62
CA GLU A 318 56.90 -4.26 36.07
C GLU A 318 57.65 -2.95 36.25
N ILE A 319 58.57 -2.94 37.22
CA ILE A 319 59.47 -1.83 37.55
C ILE A 319 60.89 -2.40 37.57
N TRP A 320 61.84 -1.77 36.89
CA TRP A 320 63.24 -2.20 36.89
C TRP A 320 64.21 -1.02 36.80
N SER A 321 65.50 -1.32 36.97
CA SER A 321 66.57 -0.39 37.35
C SER A 321 66.41 0.20 38.76
N GLY A 322 67.54 0.34 39.47
CA GLY A 322 67.65 1.04 40.73
C GLY A 322 68.47 2.33 40.60
N ALA A 323 68.45 3.17 41.64
CA ALA A 323 69.25 4.39 41.70
C ALA A 323 70.72 4.07 42.01
N GLY A 324 71.64 4.47 41.13
CA GLY A 324 73.07 4.25 41.35
C GLY A 324 73.92 4.39 40.09
N SER A 325 75.06 3.71 40.07
CA SER A 325 76.07 3.79 39.00
C SER A 325 76.65 2.43 38.58
N ALA A 326 76.23 1.34 39.21
CA ALA A 326 76.57 -0.01 38.78
C ALA A 326 75.93 -0.34 37.40
N PRO A 327 76.37 -1.41 36.72
CA PRO A 327 75.71 -1.91 35.52
C PRO A 327 74.22 -2.20 35.81
N GLY A 328 73.31 -1.68 34.98
CA GLY A 328 71.85 -1.79 35.20
C GLY A 328 71.22 -0.82 36.22
N GLU A 329 71.99 0.07 36.87
CA GLU A 329 71.49 1.17 37.71
C GLU A 329 71.49 2.52 36.97
N LEU A 330 70.51 3.38 37.23
CA LEU A 330 70.37 4.68 36.58
C LEU A 330 70.61 5.84 37.56
N SER A 331 70.95 7.00 37.01
CA SER A 331 71.09 8.28 37.68
C SER A 331 70.57 9.39 36.76
N ALA A 332 69.49 10.06 37.18
CA ALA A 332 68.79 11.10 36.43
C ALA A 332 68.56 10.80 34.92
N PRO A 333 67.99 9.64 34.55
CA PRO A 333 67.86 9.24 33.15
C PRO A 333 66.94 10.19 32.37
N SER A 334 67.35 10.64 31.18
CA SER A 334 66.70 11.74 30.45
C SER A 334 65.84 11.31 29.26
N SER A 335 66.34 10.38 28.45
CA SER A 335 65.72 9.89 27.21
C SER A 335 65.83 8.36 27.13
N ALA A 336 64.93 7.74 26.36
CA ALA A 336 65.03 6.34 26.00
C ALA A 336 64.44 6.08 24.61
N LYS A 337 64.91 5.03 23.93
CA LYS A 337 64.38 4.55 22.65
C LYS A 337 64.40 3.01 22.63
N VAL A 338 63.47 2.41 21.88
CA VAL A 338 63.46 0.96 21.59
C VAL A 338 64.00 0.75 20.18
N GLY A 339 65.03 -0.08 20.03
CA GLY A 339 65.64 -0.43 18.75
C GLY A 339 65.28 -1.84 18.27
N PRO A 340 65.98 -2.34 17.22
CA PRO A 340 65.78 -3.68 16.69
C PRO A 340 65.86 -4.78 17.77
N GLY A 341 65.09 -5.86 17.60
CA GLY A 341 64.99 -6.94 18.58
C GLY A 341 64.29 -6.57 19.89
N GLY A 342 63.80 -5.33 20.05
CA GLY A 342 63.17 -4.85 21.28
C GLY A 342 64.16 -4.40 22.36
N LEU A 343 65.43 -4.20 22.00
CA LEU A 343 66.45 -3.62 22.89
C LEU A 343 66.06 -2.21 23.34
N ILE A 344 66.25 -1.91 24.62
CA ILE A 344 65.87 -0.65 25.26
C ILE A 344 67.15 0.13 25.58
N TYR A 345 67.35 1.24 24.89
CA TYR A 345 68.49 2.15 25.09
C TYR A 345 68.05 3.32 25.95
N VAL A 346 68.78 3.63 27.01
CA VAL A 346 68.41 4.62 28.02
C VAL A 346 69.58 5.55 28.28
N ALA A 347 69.36 6.86 28.10
CA ALA A 347 70.34 7.90 28.40
C ALA A 347 70.44 8.08 29.92
N ASP A 348 71.45 7.45 30.51
CA ASP A 348 71.78 7.47 31.94
C ASP A 348 72.62 8.72 32.24
N THR A 349 71.95 9.88 32.16
CA THR A 349 72.61 11.20 32.05
C THR A 349 73.48 11.55 33.25
N GLY A 350 73.09 11.17 34.47
CA GLY A 350 73.89 11.38 35.69
C GLY A 350 75.13 10.48 35.79
N ASN A 351 75.24 9.44 34.95
CA ASN A 351 76.40 8.55 34.84
C ASN A 351 77.12 8.66 33.47
N ASN A 352 76.75 9.63 32.63
CA ASN A 352 77.36 9.94 31.33
C ASN A 352 77.46 8.73 30.36
N ARG A 353 76.43 7.87 30.32
CA ARG A 353 76.42 6.64 29.51
C ARG A 353 75.04 6.32 28.92
N ILE A 354 75.00 5.39 27.98
CA ILE A 354 73.78 4.68 27.58
C ILE A 354 73.75 3.32 28.27
N GLN A 355 72.63 2.98 28.89
CA GLN A 355 72.33 1.64 29.40
C GLN A 355 71.49 0.90 28.37
N VAL A 356 71.78 -0.39 28.15
CA VAL A 356 71.05 -1.28 27.24
C VAL A 356 70.40 -2.39 28.05
N PHE A 357 69.10 -2.54 27.86
CA PHE A 357 68.32 -3.65 28.42
C PHE A 357 67.76 -4.52 27.29
N ASN A 358 67.67 -5.81 27.53
CA ASN A 358 66.96 -6.75 26.67
C ASN A 358 65.46 -6.45 26.62
N ALA A 359 64.74 -7.03 25.66
CA ALA A 359 63.28 -6.92 25.57
C ALA A 359 62.54 -7.49 26.80
N ASP A 360 63.19 -8.40 27.54
CA ASP A 360 62.72 -8.95 28.83
C ASP A 360 63.09 -8.08 30.04
N ARG A 361 63.69 -6.90 29.80
CA ARG A 361 64.15 -5.89 30.77
C ARG A 361 65.37 -6.28 31.61
N THR A 362 65.99 -7.43 31.35
CA THR A 362 67.30 -7.74 31.95
C THR A 362 68.38 -6.79 31.42
N TYR A 363 69.31 -6.42 32.29
CA TYR A 363 70.47 -5.63 31.89
C TYR A 363 71.35 -6.42 30.90
N LEU A 364 71.66 -5.82 29.74
CA LEU A 364 72.47 -6.44 28.69
C LEU A 364 73.90 -5.88 28.68
N SER A 365 74.04 -4.57 28.48
CA SER A 365 75.32 -3.88 28.36
C SER A 365 75.18 -2.38 28.65
N HIS A 366 76.29 -1.67 28.82
CA HIS A 366 76.31 -0.22 28.85
C HIS A 366 77.48 0.30 28.03
N PHE A 367 77.35 1.47 27.43
CA PHE A 367 78.40 2.09 26.64
C PHE A 367 78.45 3.62 26.86
N GLY A 368 79.65 4.18 26.86
CA GLY A 368 79.90 5.58 27.21
C GLY A 368 81.40 5.85 27.37
N GLY A 369 81.77 7.11 27.60
CA GLY A 369 83.16 7.56 27.79
C GLY A 369 83.98 7.73 26.51
N SER A 370 83.65 7.04 25.41
CA SER A 370 84.13 7.36 24.06
C SER A 370 83.03 8.09 23.29
N GLY A 371 83.19 9.40 23.07
CA GLY A 371 82.23 10.24 22.34
C GLY A 371 81.05 10.79 23.18
N ILE A 372 80.65 10.10 24.25
CA ILE A 372 79.75 10.64 25.29
C ILE A 372 80.63 11.16 26.42
N ASN A 373 80.58 12.47 26.66
CA ASN A 373 81.59 13.18 27.45
C ASN A 373 81.02 13.87 28.70
N SER A 374 79.71 14.16 28.75
CA SER A 374 79.15 15.01 29.81
C SER A 374 77.69 14.76 30.17
N SER A 375 76.81 14.48 29.21
CA SER A 375 75.36 14.50 29.41
C SER A 375 74.65 14.01 28.13
N PRO A 376 74.45 12.69 27.95
CA PRO A 376 73.60 12.19 26.86
C PRO A 376 72.19 12.76 27.03
N ALA A 377 71.70 13.46 26.00
CA ALA A 377 70.47 14.25 26.01
C ALA A 377 69.36 13.61 25.17
N ASP A 378 69.68 13.12 23.98
CA ASP A 378 68.75 12.30 23.19
C ASP A 378 69.46 11.23 22.35
N ILE A 379 68.67 10.25 21.90
CA ILE A 379 69.07 9.05 21.18
C ILE A 379 68.23 8.94 19.91
N ALA A 380 68.86 8.68 18.77
CA ALA A 380 68.23 8.23 17.54
C ALA A 380 68.75 6.83 17.15
N ILE A 381 67.87 5.99 16.59
CA ILE A 381 68.21 4.63 16.15
C ILE A 381 68.08 4.57 14.63
N ALA A 382 69.16 4.23 13.94
CA ALA A 382 69.16 4.07 12.49
C ALA A 382 68.52 2.74 12.08
N ALA A 383 68.04 2.64 10.83
CA ALA A 383 67.38 1.44 10.30
C ALA A 383 68.27 0.18 10.29
N ASN A 384 69.60 0.34 10.30
CA ASN A 384 70.57 -0.76 10.42
C ASN A 384 70.84 -1.18 11.88
N GLY A 385 70.25 -0.51 12.87
CA GLY A 385 70.44 -0.75 14.30
C GLY A 385 71.48 0.12 14.99
N ASP A 386 72.19 1.00 14.27
CA ASP A 386 73.17 1.89 14.90
C ASP A 386 72.50 2.94 15.80
N VAL A 387 73.12 3.21 16.94
CA VAL A 387 72.65 4.14 17.98
C VAL A 387 73.43 5.44 17.88
N TRP A 388 72.74 6.53 17.58
CA TRP A 388 73.30 7.88 17.53
C TRP A 388 72.88 8.65 18.78
N VAL A 389 73.85 9.27 19.47
CA VAL A 389 73.64 9.92 20.77
C VAL A 389 74.11 11.36 20.72
N ALA A 390 73.20 12.30 20.98
CA ALA A 390 73.54 13.69 21.23
C ALA A 390 73.96 13.87 22.71
N ASP A 391 75.13 14.45 22.95
CA ASP A 391 75.61 14.81 24.28
C ASP A 391 75.60 16.34 24.42
N SER A 392 74.89 16.87 25.41
CA SER A 392 74.65 18.32 25.55
C SER A 392 75.81 19.11 26.14
N GLY A 393 77.03 18.57 26.10
CA GLY A 393 78.26 19.27 26.49
C GLY A 393 78.64 20.37 25.51
N ALA A 394 79.25 21.46 26.02
CA ALA A 394 79.55 22.68 25.27
C ALA A 394 80.48 22.52 24.03
N ALA A 395 81.08 21.36 23.82
CA ALA A 395 81.85 21.02 22.62
C ALA A 395 81.69 19.54 22.21
N SER A 396 80.59 18.89 22.65
CA SER A 396 80.39 17.45 22.46
C SER A 396 79.97 17.10 21.04
N PRO A 397 80.50 16.00 20.46
CA PRO A 397 80.05 15.48 19.18
C PRO A 397 78.73 14.70 19.33
N VAL A 398 78.14 14.29 18.21
CA VAL A 398 77.15 13.19 18.21
C VAL A 398 77.90 11.88 18.03
N ALA A 399 77.76 10.96 18.98
CA ALA A 399 78.46 9.67 18.99
C ALA A 399 77.63 8.56 18.32
N ARG A 400 78.28 7.68 17.56
CA ARG A 400 77.67 6.51 16.89
C ARG A 400 78.17 5.23 17.54
N PHE A 401 77.25 4.33 17.86
CA PHE A 401 77.51 2.98 18.38
C PHE A 401 76.77 1.94 17.54
N SER A 402 77.22 0.68 17.55
CA SER A 402 76.41 -0.43 17.06
C SER A 402 75.27 -0.74 18.05
N ALA A 403 74.33 -1.60 17.65
CA ALA A 403 73.25 -2.07 18.54
C ALA A 403 73.79 -2.72 19.85
N GLU A 404 74.96 -3.37 19.77
CA GLU A 404 75.62 -4.03 20.91
C GLU A 404 76.41 -3.04 21.79
N GLY A 405 76.55 -1.78 21.36
CA GLY A 405 77.27 -0.72 22.08
C GLY A 405 78.73 -0.53 21.69
N ALA A 406 79.21 -1.13 20.60
CA ALA A 406 80.56 -0.88 20.11
C ALA A 406 80.65 0.54 19.54
N PHE A 407 81.62 1.36 19.98
CA PHE A 407 81.81 2.70 19.44
C PHE A 407 82.29 2.65 17.98
N LEU A 408 81.49 3.18 17.06
CA LEU A 408 81.75 3.18 15.61
C LEU A 408 82.36 4.50 15.12
N GLY A 409 82.28 5.57 15.91
CA GLY A 409 82.82 6.88 15.59
C GLY A 409 81.97 8.01 16.17
N ALA A 410 82.34 9.25 15.88
CA ALA A 410 81.55 10.41 16.26
C ALA A 410 81.65 11.51 15.20
N ILE A 411 80.60 12.33 15.07
CA ILE A 411 80.46 13.37 14.06
C ILE A 411 80.32 14.75 14.72
N GLY A 412 80.70 15.81 14.00
CA GLY A 412 80.57 17.18 14.49
C GLY A 412 81.50 17.59 15.63
N ALA A 413 82.57 16.83 15.91
CA ALA A 413 83.58 17.19 16.91
C ALA A 413 84.20 18.57 16.61
N GLY A 414 84.13 19.49 17.58
CA GLY A 414 84.55 20.89 17.40
C GLY A 414 83.67 21.72 16.43
N GLN A 415 82.59 21.15 15.91
CA GLN A 415 81.63 21.77 15.00
C GLN A 415 80.23 21.93 15.63
N LEU A 416 80.01 21.36 16.81
CA LEU A 416 78.80 21.41 17.62
C LEU A 416 79.09 22.06 18.98
N SER A 417 78.04 22.64 19.58
CA SER A 417 78.07 23.42 20.83
C SER A 417 76.79 23.09 21.63
N ALA A 418 76.87 22.15 22.57
CA ALA A 418 75.73 21.66 23.34
C ALA A 418 74.51 21.19 22.50
N PRO A 419 74.67 20.19 21.62
CA PRO A 419 73.56 19.60 20.88
C PRO A 419 72.58 18.87 21.82
N GLN A 420 71.28 19.02 21.61
CA GLN A 420 70.24 18.42 22.49
C GLN A 420 69.34 17.41 21.77
N GLY A 421 68.84 17.74 20.57
CA GLY A 421 68.04 16.83 19.75
C GLY A 421 68.85 16.23 18.60
N VAL A 422 68.57 14.96 18.27
CA VAL A 422 69.13 14.26 17.11
C VAL A 422 68.05 13.43 16.41
N ALA A 423 67.97 13.55 15.10
CA ALA A 423 67.08 12.76 14.23
C ALA A 423 67.85 12.21 13.03
N ILE A 424 67.24 11.23 12.35
CA ILE A 424 67.79 10.58 11.16
C ILE A 424 66.68 10.59 10.12
N ASP A 425 67.00 11.01 8.90
CA ASP A 425 66.04 11.03 7.79
C ASP A 425 66.01 9.72 6.99
N ALA A 426 65.23 9.70 5.90
CA ALA A 426 65.04 8.53 5.06
C ALA A 426 66.27 8.16 4.22
N ASP A 427 67.14 9.12 3.89
CA ASP A 427 68.42 8.88 3.23
C ASP A 427 69.49 8.42 4.23
N GLY A 428 69.22 8.60 5.52
CA GLY A 428 70.05 8.17 6.63
C GLY A 428 71.04 9.24 7.10
N ASP A 429 70.83 10.49 6.71
CA ASP A 429 71.62 11.64 7.15
C ASP A 429 71.18 12.09 8.56
N ILE A 430 72.14 12.61 9.33
CA ILE A 430 72.01 12.86 10.76
C ILE A 430 71.75 14.35 11.00
N TRP A 431 70.55 14.66 11.47
CA TRP A 431 70.11 16.02 11.78
C TRP A 431 70.27 16.32 13.27
N VAL A 432 70.94 17.42 13.57
CA VAL A 432 71.37 17.78 14.93
C VAL A 432 70.90 19.19 15.29
N ALA A 433 70.08 19.28 16.34
CA ALA A 433 69.70 20.53 16.98
C ALA A 433 70.87 21.03 17.85
N ASP A 434 71.74 21.84 17.25
CA ASP A 434 72.95 22.40 17.86
C ASP A 434 72.58 23.64 18.70
N THR A 435 72.02 23.40 19.88
CA THR A 435 71.33 24.40 20.71
C THR A 435 72.22 25.58 21.08
N GLY A 436 73.41 25.31 21.63
CA GLY A 436 74.39 26.34 21.98
C GLY A 436 75.11 26.95 20.77
N GLY A 437 74.94 26.36 19.58
CA GLY A 437 75.32 26.93 18.28
C GLY A 437 74.21 27.76 17.62
N ALA A 438 73.01 27.81 18.20
CA ALA A 438 71.81 28.46 17.67
C ALA A 438 71.49 28.07 16.21
N ARG A 439 71.66 26.78 15.86
CA ARG A 439 71.56 26.30 14.47
C ARG A 439 71.12 24.84 14.38
N LEU A 440 70.67 24.45 13.20
CA LEU A 440 70.49 23.05 12.81
C LEU A 440 71.66 22.64 11.90
N ARG A 441 72.19 21.43 12.07
CA ARG A 441 73.21 20.85 11.19
C ARG A 441 72.78 19.49 10.67
N GLU A 442 73.14 19.22 9.42
CA GLU A 442 72.98 17.93 8.77
C GLU A 442 74.37 17.37 8.48
N PHE A 443 74.56 16.08 8.78
CA PHE A 443 75.78 15.35 8.52
C PHE A 443 75.50 14.08 7.76
N SER A 444 76.38 13.72 6.83
CA SER A 444 76.40 12.35 6.31
C SER A 444 76.79 11.38 7.43
N GLN A 445 76.44 10.10 7.27
CA GLN A 445 76.82 9.04 8.21
C GLN A 445 78.35 8.91 8.45
N GLN A 446 79.17 9.50 7.58
CA GLN A 446 80.64 9.54 7.68
C GLN A 446 81.16 10.83 8.34
N GLY A 447 80.28 11.75 8.75
CA GLY A 447 80.61 12.98 9.46
C GLY A 447 80.90 14.20 8.58
N THR A 448 80.64 14.12 7.26
CA THR A 448 80.70 15.29 6.37
C THR A 448 79.54 16.22 6.70
N VAL A 449 79.80 17.49 7.00
CA VAL A 449 78.73 18.50 7.10
C VAL A 449 78.12 18.69 5.71
N LEU A 450 76.86 18.33 5.56
CA LEU A 450 76.11 18.50 4.32
C LEU A 450 75.44 19.88 4.30
N ARG A 451 74.77 20.25 5.39
CA ARG A 451 74.10 21.56 5.54
C ARG A 451 74.29 22.15 6.94
N THR A 452 74.19 23.47 7.03
CA THR A 452 74.18 24.23 8.29
C THR A 452 73.18 25.36 8.13
N ILE A 453 72.18 25.40 9.00
CA ILE A 453 71.04 26.29 8.91
C ILE A 453 70.96 27.11 10.20
N GLN A 454 71.14 28.42 10.09
CA GLN A 454 71.06 29.37 11.20
C GLN A 454 70.07 30.51 10.90
N THR A 455 69.98 30.89 9.63
CA THR A 455 68.98 31.81 9.07
C THR A 455 68.38 31.19 7.82
N PHE A 456 67.11 31.47 7.53
CA PHE A 456 66.41 30.92 6.37
C PHE A 456 66.39 31.92 5.21
N THR A 457 66.72 31.48 4.00
CA THR A 457 66.77 32.34 2.81
C THR A 457 65.42 32.99 2.54
N GLY A 458 65.39 34.33 2.44
CA GLY A 458 64.16 35.10 2.24
C GLY A 458 63.35 35.38 3.52
N SER A 459 63.84 34.98 4.70
CA SER A 459 63.19 35.25 5.99
C SER A 459 64.08 36.09 6.91
N THR A 460 63.47 36.92 7.75
CA THR A 460 64.14 37.60 8.86
C THR A 460 64.22 36.73 10.12
N ALA A 461 63.60 35.54 10.11
CA ALA A 461 63.72 34.58 11.19
C ALA A 461 65.04 33.80 11.12
N GLY A 462 65.74 33.74 12.25
CA GLY A 462 66.79 32.76 12.50
C GLY A 462 66.41 31.82 13.65
N LEU A 463 67.23 30.78 13.82
CA LEU A 463 67.23 29.94 15.01
C LEU A 463 67.94 30.67 16.17
N SER A 464 67.50 30.40 17.39
CA SER A 464 68.01 30.97 18.63
C SER A 464 68.38 29.87 19.63
N SER A 465 67.54 28.84 19.78
CA SER A 465 67.72 27.77 20.76
C SER A 465 66.95 26.52 20.34
N PRO A 466 67.37 25.85 19.24
CA PRO A 466 66.75 24.60 18.80
C PRO A 466 67.03 23.50 19.83
N VAL A 467 65.99 22.95 20.45
CA VAL A 467 66.11 21.94 21.53
C VAL A 467 65.67 20.53 21.12
N ASP A 468 64.84 20.42 20.09
CA ASP A 468 64.28 19.16 19.60
C ASP A 468 64.16 19.21 18.08
N VAL A 469 64.36 18.09 17.40
CA VAL A 469 64.22 17.95 15.95
C VAL A 469 63.69 16.56 15.63
N GLU A 470 62.67 16.49 14.77
CA GLU A 470 62.07 15.22 14.30
C GLU A 470 61.81 15.26 12.81
N VAL A 471 61.76 14.09 12.17
CA VAL A 471 61.48 13.89 10.74
C VAL A 471 60.09 13.26 10.60
N ASP A 472 59.22 13.85 9.79
CA ASP A 472 57.90 13.27 9.50
C ASP A 472 57.93 12.23 8.37
N ALA A 473 56.81 11.52 8.16
CA ALA A 473 56.70 10.49 7.13
C ALA A 473 56.84 11.00 5.68
N ALA A 474 56.83 12.32 5.45
CA ALA A 474 57.13 12.95 4.16
C ALA A 474 58.59 13.44 4.07
N GLY A 475 59.42 13.19 5.10
CA GLY A 475 60.81 13.60 5.18
C GLY A 475 61.02 15.04 5.67
N ARG A 476 59.96 15.77 6.05
CA ARG A 476 60.10 17.16 6.50
C ARG A 476 60.62 17.22 7.94
N LEU A 477 61.43 18.23 8.22
CA LEU A 477 62.06 18.44 9.51
C LEU A 477 61.24 19.42 10.35
N TRP A 478 60.92 19.01 11.58
CA TRP A 478 60.19 19.80 12.55
C TRP A 478 61.10 20.15 13.72
N VAL A 479 61.43 21.44 13.87
CA VAL A 479 62.42 21.92 14.85
C VAL A 479 61.74 22.79 15.89
N VAL A 480 61.86 22.42 17.18
CA VAL A 480 61.38 23.23 18.30
C VAL A 480 62.47 24.22 18.70
N ASP A 481 62.21 25.51 18.51
CA ASP A 481 63.06 26.59 19.02
C ASP A 481 62.47 27.17 20.31
N ARG A 482 63.10 26.84 21.44
CA ARG A 482 62.58 27.14 22.78
C ARG A 482 62.56 28.63 23.06
N ASP A 483 63.67 29.31 22.79
CA ASP A 483 63.88 30.68 23.24
C ASP A 483 63.30 31.69 22.22
N ALA A 484 63.19 31.30 20.94
CA ALA A 484 62.34 32.00 19.98
C ALA A 484 60.84 31.67 20.11
N ALA A 485 60.47 30.74 20.99
CA ALA A 485 59.10 30.28 21.24
C ALA A 485 58.33 29.88 19.96
N ARG A 486 58.99 29.14 19.04
CA ARG A 486 58.47 28.79 17.71
C ARG A 486 58.79 27.36 17.32
N VAL A 487 58.04 26.85 16.35
CA VAL A 487 58.37 25.62 15.61
C VAL A 487 58.62 26.00 14.16
N PHE A 488 59.72 25.48 13.61
CA PHE A 488 60.08 25.61 12.20
C PHE A 488 59.83 24.29 11.47
N VAL A 489 59.28 24.37 10.26
CA VAL A 489 59.05 23.23 9.38
C VAL A 489 59.88 23.43 8.12
N LEU A 490 60.78 22.48 7.83
CA LEU A 490 61.69 22.54 6.69
C LEU A 490 61.44 21.37 5.75
N GLU A 491 61.66 21.60 4.46
CA GLU A 491 61.78 20.53 3.47
C GLU A 491 62.98 19.62 3.79
N PRO A 492 63.03 18.38 3.26
CA PRO A 492 64.23 17.53 3.34
C PRO A 492 65.51 18.21 2.83
N THR A 493 65.39 19.25 2.01
CA THR A 493 66.50 20.09 1.50
C THR A 493 67.00 21.16 2.47
N GLY A 494 66.35 21.34 3.63
CA GLY A 494 66.60 22.41 4.59
C GLY A 494 65.92 23.75 4.25
N ALA A 495 65.15 23.83 3.17
CA ALA A 495 64.38 25.03 2.82
C ALA A 495 63.22 25.25 3.80
N LEU A 496 62.99 26.49 4.24
CA LEU A 496 61.89 26.81 5.16
C LEU A 496 60.53 26.70 4.45
N VAL A 497 59.68 25.79 4.91
CA VAL A 497 58.27 25.67 4.49
C VAL A 497 57.43 26.70 5.22
N THR A 498 57.51 26.69 6.55
CA THR A 498 56.75 27.58 7.43
C THR A 498 57.37 27.67 8.82
N SER A 499 56.98 28.69 9.58
CA SER A 499 57.26 28.76 11.02
C SER A 499 56.04 29.30 11.74
N PHE A 500 55.66 28.69 12.86
CA PHE A 500 54.51 29.08 13.67
C PHE A 500 54.87 29.12 15.15
N GLY A 501 54.00 29.73 15.97
CA GLY A 501 54.32 30.08 17.35
C GLY A 501 54.57 31.58 17.54
N GLY A 502 55.24 31.91 18.63
CA GLY A 502 55.48 33.25 19.13
C GLY A 502 55.28 33.29 20.65
N LEU A 503 56.01 34.16 21.34
CA LEU A 503 55.94 34.26 22.80
C LEU A 503 54.54 34.72 23.26
N GLY A 504 53.85 33.89 24.03
CA GLY A 504 52.54 34.26 24.59
C GLY A 504 51.75 33.08 25.16
N GLU A 505 50.53 33.37 25.60
CA GLU A 505 49.62 32.44 26.29
C GLU A 505 48.37 32.11 25.45
N SER A 506 48.19 32.74 24.28
CA SER A 506 47.04 32.51 23.39
C SER A 506 47.15 31.17 22.66
N ALA A 507 46.05 30.72 22.05
CA ALA A 507 46.06 29.63 21.08
C ALA A 507 47.12 29.87 19.98
N GLY A 508 47.91 28.85 19.67
CA GLY A 508 49.00 28.94 18.68
C GLY A 508 50.26 29.70 19.13
N GLN A 509 50.31 30.20 20.37
CA GLN A 509 51.50 30.82 20.97
C GLN A 509 52.15 29.88 22.00
N PHE A 510 53.44 30.08 22.30
CA PHE A 510 54.20 29.24 23.22
C PHE A 510 54.97 30.06 24.25
N ARG A 511 55.37 29.40 25.34
CA ARG A 511 56.32 29.92 26.33
C ARG A 511 57.20 28.77 26.82
N LEU A 512 58.46 28.76 26.38
CA LEU A 512 59.42 27.67 26.58
C LEU A 512 58.85 26.31 26.09
N PRO A 513 58.60 26.12 24.78
CA PRO A 513 58.24 24.82 24.26
C PRO A 513 59.39 23.81 24.47
N MET A 514 59.07 22.57 24.86
CA MET A 514 60.05 21.62 25.39
C MET A 514 60.38 20.44 24.47
N GLY A 515 59.58 20.22 23.43
CA GLY A 515 59.72 19.11 22.50
C GLY A 515 58.39 18.76 21.82
N LEU A 516 58.43 17.93 20.79
CA LEU A 516 57.25 17.57 20.00
C LEU A 516 57.10 16.07 19.73
N ALA A 517 55.92 15.70 19.22
CA ALA A 517 55.65 14.40 18.62
C ALA A 517 54.74 14.58 17.40
N ILE A 518 54.88 13.69 16.41
CA ILE A 518 54.12 13.71 15.15
C ILE A 518 53.31 12.41 15.08
N SER A 519 52.01 12.50 14.80
CA SER A 519 51.17 11.31 14.60
C SER A 519 51.37 10.70 13.21
N PRO A 520 51.00 9.43 12.98
CA PRO A 520 50.95 8.84 11.65
C PRO A 520 50.05 9.59 10.66
N ALA A 521 49.07 10.35 11.14
CA ALA A 521 48.20 11.22 10.34
C ALA A 521 48.81 12.60 10.01
N GLY A 522 50.02 12.89 10.51
CA GLY A 522 50.74 14.15 10.28
C GLY A 522 50.39 15.28 11.26
N HIS A 523 49.64 15.02 12.32
CA HIS A 523 49.33 16.02 13.36
C HIS A 523 50.50 16.19 14.32
N VAL A 524 50.82 17.43 14.66
CA VAL A 524 52.01 17.78 15.46
C VAL A 524 51.61 18.29 16.83
N TYR A 525 52.15 17.63 17.86
CA TYR A 525 51.92 17.92 19.28
C TYR A 525 53.12 18.64 19.85
N VAL A 526 52.96 19.91 20.20
CA VAL A 526 54.03 20.74 20.77
C VAL A 526 53.75 20.93 22.25
N SER A 527 54.69 20.49 23.10
CA SER A 527 54.62 20.72 24.54
C SER A 527 54.94 22.19 24.85
N ASP A 528 53.99 22.89 25.49
CA ASP A 528 54.10 24.31 25.84
C ASP A 528 54.43 24.44 27.34
N GLY A 529 55.72 24.32 27.65
CA GLY A 529 56.23 24.01 28.98
C GLY A 529 55.77 24.98 30.07
N ALA A 530 56.06 26.28 29.92
CA ALA A 530 55.75 27.25 30.96
C ALA A 530 54.24 27.58 31.05
N ASN A 531 53.49 27.41 29.96
CA ASN A 531 52.04 27.65 29.92
C ASN A 531 51.22 26.45 30.42
N GLY A 532 51.84 25.30 30.70
CA GLY A 532 51.15 24.13 31.26
C GLY A 532 50.07 23.56 30.34
N ARG A 533 50.42 23.29 29.07
CA ARG A 533 49.53 22.66 28.08
C ARG A 533 50.32 21.97 26.97
N VAL A 534 49.66 21.12 26.20
CA VAL A 534 50.13 20.67 24.88
C VAL A 534 49.23 21.30 23.84
N GLN A 535 49.77 21.66 22.68
CA GLN A 535 48.96 22.19 21.57
C GLN A 535 49.14 21.31 20.33
N ARG A 536 48.01 21.00 19.68
CA ARG A 536 47.93 20.23 18.44
C ARG A 536 47.87 21.19 17.26
N PHE A 537 48.66 20.88 16.24
CA PHE A 537 48.74 21.60 14.99
C PHE A 537 48.58 20.63 13.82
N SER A 538 48.02 21.13 12.72
CA SER A 538 47.93 20.39 11.48
C SER A 538 49.32 20.12 10.88
N SER A 539 49.39 19.24 9.89
CA SER A 539 50.59 18.98 9.09
C SER A 539 51.12 20.21 8.31
N ALA A 540 50.36 21.32 8.29
CA ALA A 540 50.75 22.62 7.74
C ALA A 540 51.14 23.66 8.81
N GLY A 541 51.17 23.29 10.10
CA GLY A 541 51.53 24.19 11.21
C GLY A 541 50.40 25.14 11.64
N ILE A 542 49.15 24.86 11.27
CA ILE A 542 47.98 25.63 11.70
C ILE A 542 47.54 25.10 13.07
N TRP A 543 47.28 25.99 14.04
CA TRP A 543 46.76 25.58 15.35
C TRP A 543 45.36 24.98 15.21
N GLU A 544 45.15 23.81 15.80
CA GLU A 544 43.88 23.08 15.76
C GLU A 544 43.22 23.00 17.13
N SER A 545 43.97 22.64 18.18
CA SER A 545 43.41 22.51 19.53
C SER A 545 44.45 22.61 20.65
N THR A 546 43.96 22.84 21.86
CA THR A 546 44.75 22.84 23.10
C THR A 546 44.36 21.64 23.96
N ILE A 547 45.36 20.90 24.41
CA ILE A 547 45.24 19.68 25.19
C ILE A 547 45.78 19.93 26.61
N GLY A 548 44.89 19.77 27.59
CA GLY A 548 45.15 20.13 28.98
C GLY A 548 45.12 21.64 29.26
N SER A 549 45.25 22.01 30.54
CA SER A 549 45.33 23.40 30.99
C SER A 549 46.23 23.54 32.22
N ALA A 550 46.74 24.75 32.50
CA ALA A 550 47.70 24.95 33.59
C ALA A 550 47.12 24.61 34.98
N GLY A 551 47.67 23.60 35.68
CA GLY A 551 47.21 23.27 37.03
C GLY A 551 47.53 21.84 37.47
N ALA A 552 46.83 21.37 38.50
CA ALA A 552 47.05 20.05 39.12
C ALA A 552 45.79 19.17 39.19
N GLY A 553 44.61 19.70 38.84
CA GLY A 553 43.36 18.94 38.80
C GLY A 553 43.23 17.99 37.60
N PRO A 554 42.06 17.34 37.45
CA PRO A 554 41.74 16.51 36.29
C PRO A 554 41.86 17.29 34.97
N GLY A 555 42.59 16.71 34.01
CA GLY A 555 42.86 17.36 32.72
C GLY A 555 43.78 18.60 32.80
N GLN A 556 44.48 18.82 33.92
CA GLN A 556 45.42 19.92 34.07
C GLN A 556 46.87 19.44 34.10
N VAL A 557 47.78 20.16 33.44
CA VAL A 557 49.22 19.84 33.36
C VAL A 557 50.09 21.04 33.77
N ARG A 558 51.30 20.77 34.28
CA ARG A 558 52.35 21.75 34.59
C ARG A 558 53.69 21.27 34.07
N ARG A 559 54.32 22.09 33.22
CA ARG A 559 55.61 21.80 32.59
C ARG A 559 55.61 20.42 31.90
N PRO A 560 54.73 20.21 30.89
CA PRO A 560 54.78 19.03 30.05
C PRO A 560 56.14 18.96 29.35
N MET A 561 56.73 17.76 29.36
CA MET A 561 57.95 17.42 28.60
C MET A 561 57.56 16.91 27.20
N ARG A 562 58.52 16.37 26.45
CA ARG A 562 58.31 15.83 25.11
C ARG A 562 57.18 14.79 25.10
N PRO A 563 56.10 14.98 24.32
CA PRO A 563 54.97 14.06 24.26
C PRO A 563 55.31 12.81 23.44
N THR A 564 54.41 11.83 23.40
CA THR A 564 54.53 10.62 22.58
C THR A 564 53.17 10.24 22.02
N VAL A 565 53.07 10.01 20.71
CA VAL A 565 51.87 9.45 20.08
C VAL A 565 52.03 7.93 20.01
N LEU A 566 51.04 7.21 20.52
CA LEU A 566 50.99 5.75 20.50
C LEU A 566 50.45 5.21 19.16
N PRO A 567 50.69 3.92 18.83
CA PRO A 567 50.21 3.31 17.59
C PRO A 567 48.67 3.27 17.43
N ASP A 568 47.94 3.29 18.54
CA ASP A 568 46.47 3.40 18.60
C ASP A 568 45.98 4.87 18.48
N GLY A 569 46.89 5.80 18.25
CA GLY A 569 46.64 7.22 18.12
C GLY A 569 46.67 7.98 19.45
N MET A 570 46.67 7.34 20.62
CA MET A 570 46.59 8.04 21.90
C MET A 570 47.82 8.92 22.17
N LEU A 571 47.62 10.08 22.78
CA LEU A 571 48.70 11.01 23.15
C LEU A 571 49.07 10.84 24.62
N LEU A 572 50.33 10.49 24.88
CA LEU A 572 50.93 10.49 26.20
C LEU A 572 51.78 11.73 26.42
N VAL A 573 51.64 12.34 27.61
CA VAL A 573 52.37 13.55 28.00
C VAL A 573 53.01 13.34 29.39
N PRO A 574 54.36 13.36 29.50
CA PRO A 574 55.04 13.35 30.79
C PRO A 574 54.96 14.73 31.45
N GLU A 575 54.56 14.79 32.71
CA GLU A 575 54.39 16.02 33.47
C GLU A 575 55.46 16.15 34.56
N ARG A 576 56.43 17.06 34.35
CA ARG A 576 57.61 17.13 35.22
C ARG A 576 57.30 17.63 36.62
N ASP A 577 56.52 18.71 36.74
CA ASP A 577 56.42 19.46 38.00
C ASP A 577 55.36 18.93 38.98
N ASN A 578 54.27 18.32 38.50
CA ASN A 578 53.31 17.58 39.37
C ASN A 578 53.56 16.05 39.37
N HIS A 579 54.57 15.56 38.65
CA HIS A 579 55.02 14.16 38.65
C HIS A 579 53.97 13.13 38.19
N ARG A 580 53.36 13.32 37.01
CA ARG A 580 52.31 12.43 36.48
C ARG A 580 52.48 12.14 35.00
N LEU A 581 51.64 11.25 34.48
CA LEU A 581 51.44 11.01 33.07
C LEU A 581 50.02 11.46 32.71
N HIS A 582 49.83 12.03 31.54
CA HIS A 582 48.49 12.32 31.03
C HIS A 582 48.27 11.54 29.74
N LEU A 583 47.17 10.79 29.73
CA LEU A 583 46.68 10.08 28.57
C LEU A 583 45.51 10.85 27.98
N PHE A 584 45.69 11.35 26.77
CA PHE A 584 44.63 11.99 26.01
C PHE A 584 44.23 11.05 24.87
N ALA A 585 42.96 10.63 24.87
CA ALA A 585 42.37 10.01 23.70
C ALA A 585 42.42 11.01 22.55
N HIS A 586 43.12 10.65 21.48
CA HIS A 586 43.24 11.45 20.28
C HIS A 586 42.53 10.73 19.14
N ASP A 587 41.67 11.48 18.47
CA ASP A 587 40.95 11.03 17.30
C ASP A 587 41.80 11.21 16.04
N ALA A 588 42.05 10.09 15.36
CA ALA A 588 42.73 10.03 14.07
C ALA A 588 41.79 9.63 12.91
N THR A 589 40.50 9.41 13.20
CA THR A 589 39.48 9.03 12.22
C THR A 589 38.71 10.27 11.77
N PRO A 590 38.67 10.59 10.47
CA PRO A 590 37.74 11.59 9.97
C PRO A 590 36.28 11.13 10.14
N PRO A 591 35.31 12.06 10.24
CA PRO A 591 33.90 11.69 10.28
C PRO A 591 33.47 10.94 9.03
N VAL A 592 32.41 10.13 9.16
CA VAL A 592 31.70 9.54 8.03
C VAL A 592 30.40 10.30 7.82
N THR A 593 30.24 10.94 6.67
CA THR A 593 28.99 11.60 6.28
C THR A 593 28.16 10.67 5.41
N THR A 594 26.95 10.39 5.87
CA THR A 594 25.90 9.78 5.06
C THR A 594 24.95 10.84 4.54
N ALA A 595 24.38 10.61 3.36
CA ALA A 595 23.37 11.50 2.77
C ALA A 595 22.08 10.71 2.49
N SER A 596 20.98 11.18 3.06
CA SER A 596 19.63 10.67 2.78
C SER A 596 18.81 11.70 2.00
N GLY A 597 17.71 11.25 1.37
CA GLY A 597 16.88 12.11 0.52
C GLY A 597 17.45 12.40 -0.87
N ILE A 598 18.58 11.77 -1.24
CA ILE A 598 19.12 11.86 -2.60
C ILE A 598 18.43 10.83 -3.53
N PRO A 599 17.81 11.26 -4.65
CA PRO A 599 17.21 10.35 -5.61
C PRO A 599 18.25 9.47 -6.32
N GLY A 600 18.17 8.15 -6.12
CA GLY A 600 19.03 7.18 -6.84
C GLY A 600 18.69 7.05 -8.33
N MET A 601 17.46 7.42 -8.71
CA MET A 601 16.97 7.45 -10.09
C MET A 601 16.40 8.85 -10.39
N LEU A 602 16.13 9.13 -11.68
CA LEU A 602 15.43 10.34 -12.10
C LEU A 602 14.07 10.44 -11.38
N THR A 603 13.75 11.61 -10.85
CA THR A 603 12.52 11.86 -10.09
C THR A 603 11.97 13.25 -10.40
N ASN A 604 10.67 13.46 -10.18
CA ASN A 604 10.06 14.78 -10.18
C ASN A 604 9.80 15.36 -8.78
N ARG A 605 10.13 14.62 -7.73
CA ARG A 605 9.97 15.07 -6.36
C ARG A 605 11.17 15.88 -5.91
N ASP A 606 10.89 16.90 -5.12
CA ASP A 606 11.84 17.66 -4.32
C ASP A 606 12.85 16.72 -3.62
N ALA A 607 14.13 16.95 -3.82
CA ALA A 607 15.18 16.26 -3.08
C ALA A 607 15.56 17.09 -1.86
N THR A 608 14.90 16.85 -0.73
CA THR A 608 15.35 17.37 0.58
C THR A 608 16.52 16.52 1.06
N ILE A 609 17.73 16.98 0.76
CA ILE A 609 18.97 16.30 1.11
C ILE A 609 19.26 16.56 2.58
N THR A 610 19.32 15.48 3.34
CA THR A 610 19.75 15.48 4.74
C THR A 610 21.11 14.83 4.81
N LEU A 611 22.11 15.58 5.27
CA LEU A 611 23.42 15.06 5.60
C LEU A 611 23.44 14.69 7.09
N SER A 612 23.91 13.49 7.40
CA SER A 612 24.17 13.04 8.77
C SER A 612 25.61 12.58 8.85
N ALA A 613 26.42 13.37 9.54
CA ALA A 613 27.81 13.06 9.79
C ALA A 613 27.96 12.51 11.21
N GLU A 614 28.63 11.36 11.30
CA GLU A 614 28.97 10.73 12.57
C GLU A 614 30.50 10.65 12.66
N ASP A 615 31.01 11.01 13.84
CA ASP A 615 32.34 10.62 14.26
C ASP A 615 32.22 10.00 15.67
N ALA A 616 33.01 8.95 15.91
CA ALA A 616 32.90 8.11 17.09
C ALA A 616 33.74 8.59 18.28
N VAL A 617 34.71 9.49 18.09
CA VAL A 617 35.76 9.79 19.08
C VAL A 617 35.79 11.27 19.46
N SER A 618 35.97 12.19 18.51
CA SER A 618 35.94 13.64 18.78
C SER A 618 34.58 14.29 18.46
N GLY A 619 33.79 13.67 17.59
CA GLY A 619 32.51 14.16 17.10
C GLY A 619 32.64 15.24 16.03
N VAL A 620 31.58 15.46 15.25
CA VAL A 620 31.60 16.40 14.13
C VAL A 620 31.65 17.87 14.59
N ALA A 621 32.45 18.69 13.91
CA ALA A 621 32.44 20.14 14.01
C ALA A 621 31.54 20.77 12.94
N THR A 622 31.84 20.53 11.66
CA THR A 622 31.14 21.13 10.52
C THR A 622 31.03 20.15 9.37
N THR A 623 29.83 20.01 8.82
CA THR A 623 29.58 19.34 7.54
C THR A 623 29.50 20.41 6.44
N PHE A 624 30.09 20.14 5.28
CA PHE A 624 30.09 21.01 4.11
C PHE A 624 29.43 20.33 2.92
N TYR A 625 28.85 21.13 2.03
CA TYR A 625 28.33 20.66 0.75
C TYR A 625 28.47 21.68 -0.37
N ARG A 626 28.33 21.22 -1.61
CA ARG A 626 28.19 22.04 -2.81
C ARG A 626 27.31 21.35 -3.85
N ILE A 627 26.50 22.14 -4.55
CA ILE A 627 25.58 21.68 -5.60
C ILE A 627 26.18 22.05 -6.96
N GLY A 628 26.40 21.06 -7.84
CA GLY A 628 26.89 21.28 -9.19
C GLY A 628 28.30 21.89 -9.23
N SER A 629 28.40 23.14 -9.71
CA SER A 629 29.61 23.97 -9.72
C SER A 629 29.49 25.21 -8.82
N GLY A 630 28.49 25.25 -7.93
CA GLY A 630 28.29 26.35 -6.99
C GLY A 630 29.34 26.41 -5.88
N SER A 631 29.27 27.49 -5.10
CA SER A 631 30.11 27.73 -3.93
C SER A 631 29.95 26.63 -2.87
N GLU A 632 30.97 26.50 -2.03
CA GLU A 632 30.92 25.71 -0.80
C GLU A 632 29.97 26.32 0.24
N MET A 633 29.21 25.48 0.93
CA MET A 633 28.19 25.86 1.91
C MET A 633 28.32 24.98 3.15
N ALA A 634 28.25 25.59 4.34
CA ALA A 634 28.14 24.85 5.59
C ALA A 634 26.71 24.28 5.74
N TYR A 635 26.62 23.00 6.07
CA TYR A 635 25.36 22.30 6.31
C TYR A 635 24.90 22.53 7.76
N THR A 636 23.83 23.31 7.92
CA THR A 636 23.23 23.63 9.22
C THR A 636 21.82 23.05 9.39
N GLN A 637 21.18 22.67 8.29
CA GLN A 637 19.84 22.10 8.20
C GLN A 637 19.68 21.40 6.83
N PRO A 638 18.71 20.48 6.66
CA PRO A 638 18.40 19.91 5.35
C PRO A 638 18.15 20.99 4.30
N PHE A 639 18.65 20.78 3.08
CA PHE A 639 18.43 21.68 1.96
C PHE A 639 17.67 20.96 0.86
N THR A 640 16.79 21.68 0.18
CA THR A 640 15.96 21.12 -0.89
C THR A 640 16.45 21.58 -2.25
N ILE A 641 16.56 20.65 -3.19
CA ILE A 641 16.62 20.97 -4.62
C ILE A 641 15.20 20.82 -5.16
N ASP A 642 14.55 21.95 -5.42
CA ASP A 642 13.14 22.10 -5.80
C ASP A 642 12.95 22.60 -7.24
N TYR A 643 13.99 22.48 -8.08
CA TYR A 643 14.03 22.91 -9.48
C TYR A 643 14.70 21.84 -10.36
N ASP A 644 14.57 21.98 -11.69
CA ASP A 644 15.17 21.09 -12.68
C ASP A 644 16.70 21.06 -12.52
N PHE A 645 17.25 19.89 -12.20
CA PHE A 645 18.66 19.74 -11.86
C PHE A 645 19.21 18.38 -12.27
N GLU A 646 20.18 18.38 -13.19
CA GLU A 646 21.07 17.25 -13.41
C GLU A 646 22.51 17.64 -13.04
N GLY A 647 23.09 16.94 -12.07
CA GLY A 647 24.45 17.22 -11.62
C GLY A 647 24.90 16.36 -10.46
N PHE A 648 25.87 16.87 -9.70
CA PHE A 648 26.42 16.22 -8.53
C PHE A 648 26.25 17.10 -7.29
N VAL A 649 25.78 16.50 -6.21
CA VAL A 649 25.93 17.05 -4.86
C VAL A 649 27.18 16.41 -4.26
N ARG A 650 28.06 17.24 -3.72
CA ARG A 650 29.30 16.80 -3.08
C ARG A 650 29.32 17.27 -1.65
N PHE A 651 29.73 16.43 -0.72
CA PHE A 651 29.69 16.70 0.71
C PHE A 651 30.81 15.98 1.46
N TRP A 652 31.20 16.53 2.59
CA TRP A 652 32.23 16.00 3.50
C TRP A 652 32.08 16.65 4.87
N SER A 653 32.69 16.08 5.90
CA SER A 653 32.69 16.67 7.24
C SER A 653 34.09 16.81 7.83
N ILE A 654 34.21 17.72 8.78
CA ILE A 654 35.39 17.93 9.61
C ILE A 654 34.99 17.66 11.07
N ASP A 655 35.80 16.90 11.79
CA ASP A 655 35.60 16.65 13.21
C ASP A 655 36.03 17.83 14.12
N ARG A 656 35.90 17.67 15.43
CA ARG A 656 36.25 18.71 16.42
C ARG A 656 37.73 18.86 16.71
N VAL A 657 38.59 18.00 16.16
CA VAL A 657 40.04 18.13 16.30
C VAL A 657 40.72 18.58 15.00
N GLY A 658 40.06 18.46 13.84
CA GLY A 658 40.51 18.92 12.53
C GLY A 658 40.56 17.85 11.43
N ASN A 659 40.24 16.58 11.71
CA ASN A 659 40.29 15.53 10.70
C ASN A 659 39.17 15.75 9.67
N THR A 660 39.53 15.72 8.38
CA THR A 660 38.62 16.04 7.27
C THR A 660 38.33 14.79 6.44
N GLU A 661 37.05 14.50 6.23
CA GLU A 661 36.57 13.40 5.41
C GLU A 661 36.90 13.62 3.92
N ALA A 662 37.12 12.53 3.18
CA ALA A 662 37.19 12.59 1.73
C ALA A 662 35.86 13.08 1.12
N VAL A 663 35.93 13.85 0.03
CA VAL A 663 34.72 14.41 -0.60
C VAL A 663 33.86 13.32 -1.23
N ASN A 664 32.73 13.01 -0.58
CA ASN A 664 31.68 12.17 -1.14
C ASN A 664 31.02 12.87 -2.33
N ILE A 665 30.63 12.09 -3.35
CA ILE A 665 30.04 12.58 -4.60
C ILE A 665 28.82 11.74 -4.95
N GLN A 666 27.64 12.36 -4.95
CA GLN A 666 26.39 11.70 -5.34
C GLN A 666 25.74 12.42 -6.51
N ARG A 667 25.33 11.68 -7.55
CA ARG A 667 24.59 12.23 -8.69
C ARG A 667 23.13 12.48 -8.29
N VAL A 668 22.60 13.64 -8.67
CA VAL A 668 21.20 14.02 -8.50
C VAL A 668 20.61 14.30 -9.88
N ARG A 669 19.38 13.82 -10.11
CA ARG A 669 18.61 14.03 -11.34
C ARG A 669 17.15 14.31 -10.96
N ILE A 670 16.76 15.57 -11.05
CA ILE A 670 15.41 16.05 -10.81
C ILE A 670 14.92 16.71 -12.10
N ASP A 671 13.74 16.31 -12.52
CA ASP A 671 13.02 16.87 -13.64
C ASP A 671 11.57 17.09 -13.19
N LYS A 672 11.20 18.35 -13.02
CA LYS A 672 9.86 18.81 -12.62
C LYS A 672 9.04 19.29 -13.81
N THR A 673 9.59 19.30 -15.03
CA THR A 673 8.91 19.82 -16.21
C THR A 673 7.97 18.75 -16.77
N PRO A 674 6.63 18.92 -16.69
CA PRO A 674 5.72 17.89 -17.17
C PRO A 674 5.73 17.76 -18.69
N PRO A 675 5.32 16.59 -19.24
CA PRO A 675 5.02 16.45 -20.65
C PRO A 675 4.08 17.54 -21.15
N THR A 676 4.15 17.87 -22.44
CA THR A 676 3.28 18.86 -23.07
C THR A 676 2.65 18.29 -24.33
N GLY A 677 1.41 18.71 -24.66
CA GLY A 677 0.73 18.20 -25.84
C GLY A 677 -0.80 18.29 -25.77
N THR A 678 -1.46 17.53 -26.65
CA THR A 678 -2.92 17.48 -26.76
C THR A 678 -3.46 16.04 -26.68
N PHE A 679 -4.72 15.92 -26.24
CA PHE A 679 -5.49 14.69 -26.15
C PHE A 679 -6.90 14.97 -26.67
N VAL A 680 -7.44 14.08 -27.51
CA VAL A 680 -8.82 14.18 -28.03
C VAL A 680 -9.45 12.80 -28.23
N LEU A 681 -10.76 12.70 -28.04
CA LEU A 681 -11.60 11.54 -28.34
C LEU A 681 -12.25 11.69 -29.71
N ASN A 682 -12.18 10.64 -30.53
CA ASN A 682 -12.73 10.61 -31.90
C ASN A 682 -12.31 11.82 -32.77
N GLY A 683 -11.14 12.42 -32.50
CA GLY A 683 -10.66 13.62 -33.19
C GLY A 683 -11.31 14.94 -32.74
N GLY A 684 -11.92 14.97 -31.55
CA GLY A 684 -12.62 16.15 -31.00
C GLY A 684 -14.12 16.17 -31.30
N ALA A 685 -14.73 15.01 -31.53
CA ALA A 685 -16.16 14.89 -31.77
C ALA A 685 -16.94 15.04 -30.46
N GLN A 686 -18.02 15.83 -30.46
CA GLN A 686 -18.85 16.05 -29.26
C GLN A 686 -19.64 14.82 -28.82
N PHE A 687 -19.87 13.86 -29.73
CA PHE A 687 -20.73 12.70 -29.52
C PHE A 687 -20.13 11.41 -30.10
N ALA A 688 -20.54 10.26 -29.56
CA ALA A 688 -20.20 8.94 -30.08
C ALA A 688 -21.41 7.99 -30.06
N THR A 689 -21.71 7.39 -31.22
CA THR A 689 -22.84 6.45 -31.45
C THR A 689 -22.55 5.00 -31.06
N THR A 690 -21.41 4.73 -30.43
CA THR A 690 -21.05 3.40 -29.90
C THR A 690 -20.25 3.54 -28.62
N SER A 691 -20.21 2.46 -27.82
CA SER A 691 -19.40 2.38 -26.61
C SER A 691 -17.89 2.38 -26.86
N THR A 692 -17.42 2.26 -28.10
CA THR A 692 -15.99 2.28 -28.43
C THR A 692 -15.58 3.61 -29.04
N VAL A 693 -14.62 4.29 -28.42
CA VAL A 693 -14.06 5.57 -28.90
C VAL A 693 -12.56 5.43 -29.14
N VAL A 694 -12.02 6.26 -30.04
CA VAL A 694 -10.58 6.34 -30.30
C VAL A 694 -10.00 7.53 -29.54
N ALA A 695 -9.20 7.25 -28.52
CA ALA A 695 -8.34 8.22 -27.86
C ALA A 695 -7.11 8.49 -28.74
N SER A 696 -6.83 9.75 -29.04
CA SER A 696 -5.66 10.17 -29.84
C SER A 696 -4.85 11.24 -29.10
N SER A 697 -3.52 11.15 -29.21
CA SER A 697 -2.59 11.88 -28.35
C SER A 697 -1.40 12.42 -29.15
N THR A 698 -1.05 13.70 -28.98
CA THR A 698 0.18 14.30 -29.54
C THR A 698 0.98 14.91 -28.40
N ILE A 699 1.84 14.09 -27.78
CA ILE A 699 2.56 14.43 -26.54
C ILE A 699 4.07 14.42 -26.75
N THR A 700 4.74 15.44 -26.22
CA THR A 700 6.20 15.56 -26.18
C THR A 700 6.67 15.38 -24.72
N GLY A 701 7.70 14.57 -24.52
CA GLY A 701 8.33 14.32 -23.21
C GLY A 701 7.73 13.16 -22.39
N ALA A 702 6.63 12.53 -22.82
CA ALA A 702 6.07 11.36 -22.13
C ALA A 702 6.65 10.02 -22.63
N ASN A 703 6.71 9.04 -21.72
CA ASN A 703 7.10 7.65 -21.99
C ASN A 703 5.91 6.68 -21.85
N GLU A 704 5.03 6.95 -20.88
CA GLU A 704 3.88 6.12 -20.54
C GLU A 704 2.56 6.88 -20.67
N VAL A 705 1.47 6.17 -20.95
CA VAL A 705 0.10 6.70 -20.93
C VAL A 705 -0.82 5.76 -20.17
N ARG A 706 -1.85 6.33 -19.52
CA ARG A 706 -3.00 5.60 -19.02
C ARG A 706 -4.28 6.40 -19.24
N PHE A 707 -5.40 5.70 -19.41
CA PHE A 707 -6.72 6.31 -19.63
C PHE A 707 -7.68 5.88 -18.53
N ASN A 708 -8.43 6.82 -17.96
CA ASN A 708 -9.62 6.50 -17.17
C ASN A 708 -10.81 6.37 -18.10
N ALA A 709 -11.44 5.21 -18.13
CA ALA A 709 -12.66 4.96 -18.87
C ALA A 709 -13.82 4.49 -17.95
N GLY A 710 -13.71 4.70 -16.64
CA GLY A 710 -14.68 4.21 -15.64
C GLY A 710 -14.35 2.82 -15.06
N PHE A 711 -13.32 2.16 -15.59
CA PHE A 711 -12.66 1.01 -14.99
C PHE A 711 -11.19 1.37 -14.72
N GLY A 712 -10.61 0.82 -13.64
CA GLY A 712 -9.34 1.28 -13.09
C GLY A 712 -8.14 1.21 -14.06
N PHE A 713 -7.14 2.05 -13.80
CA PHE A 713 -6.02 2.28 -14.71
C PHE A 713 -4.85 1.29 -14.52
N GLU A 714 -4.23 0.91 -15.64
CA GLU A 714 -2.84 0.44 -15.70
C GLU A 714 -2.01 1.39 -16.59
N TRP A 715 -0.70 1.50 -16.32
CA TRP A 715 0.22 2.26 -17.16
C TRP A 715 0.67 1.40 -18.34
N GLY A 716 0.63 1.96 -19.55
CA GLY A 716 1.11 1.33 -20.78
C GLY A 716 2.09 2.22 -21.55
N PRO A 717 2.77 1.68 -22.58
CA PRO A 717 3.64 2.45 -23.45
C PRO A 717 2.86 3.53 -24.22
N LEU A 718 3.49 4.67 -24.52
CA LEU A 718 2.85 5.75 -25.26
C LEU A 718 2.44 5.33 -26.69
N TRP A 719 1.15 5.41 -27.00
CA TRP A 719 0.61 5.21 -28.35
C TRP A 719 0.11 6.54 -28.95
N PRO A 720 0.23 6.77 -30.28
CA PRO A 720 -0.39 7.91 -30.95
C PRO A 720 -1.93 7.88 -30.89
N SER A 721 -2.52 6.68 -30.88
CA SER A 721 -3.95 6.48 -30.65
C SER A 721 -4.25 5.09 -30.08
N GLN A 722 -5.38 4.95 -29.38
CA GLN A 722 -5.83 3.74 -28.70
C GLN A 722 -7.37 3.67 -28.69
N SER A 723 -7.96 2.50 -28.94
CA SER A 723 -9.40 2.28 -28.76
C SER A 723 -9.74 2.02 -27.29
N LEU A 724 -10.79 2.66 -26.79
CA LEU A 724 -11.29 2.57 -25.41
C LEU A 724 -12.77 2.20 -25.40
N LEU A 725 -13.17 1.34 -24.46
CA LEU A 725 -14.58 0.96 -24.23
C LEU A 725 -15.14 1.75 -23.03
N LEU A 726 -16.20 2.52 -23.26
CA LEU A 726 -16.86 3.37 -22.26
C LEU A 726 -18.14 2.69 -21.72
N PRO A 727 -18.34 2.64 -20.38
CA PRO A 727 -19.49 1.98 -19.77
C PRO A 727 -20.75 2.86 -19.80
N GLY A 728 -21.77 2.41 -20.52
CA GLY A 728 -23.08 3.07 -20.60
C GLY A 728 -23.07 4.46 -21.26
N GLU A 729 -24.25 5.06 -21.32
CA GLU A 729 -24.51 6.33 -22.01
C GLU A 729 -24.50 7.54 -21.08
N GLY A 730 -24.41 8.74 -21.68
CA GLY A 730 -24.26 10.01 -20.98
C GLY A 730 -22.94 10.70 -21.36
N VAL A 731 -22.69 11.86 -20.76
CA VAL A 731 -21.35 12.46 -20.79
C VAL A 731 -20.35 11.46 -20.21
N ARG A 732 -19.26 11.21 -20.94
CA ARG A 732 -18.12 10.41 -20.49
C ARG A 732 -16.87 11.25 -20.60
N GLU A 733 -16.30 11.57 -19.45
CA GLU A 733 -14.99 12.17 -19.35
C GLU A 733 -13.95 11.05 -19.36
N VAL A 734 -13.05 11.08 -20.34
CA VAL A 734 -11.86 10.22 -20.34
C VAL A 734 -10.70 11.06 -19.84
N HIS A 735 -10.12 10.67 -18.71
CA HIS A 735 -8.90 11.30 -18.21
C HIS A 735 -7.69 10.56 -18.77
N ALA A 736 -6.94 11.20 -19.65
CA ALA A 736 -5.65 10.71 -20.11
C ALA A 736 -4.54 11.27 -19.22
N GLN A 737 -3.71 10.39 -18.68
CA GLN A 737 -2.53 10.78 -17.91
C GLN A 737 -1.29 10.29 -18.64
N TYR A 738 -0.39 11.22 -18.94
CA TYR A 738 0.87 10.97 -19.62
C TYR A 738 2.01 11.22 -18.66
N ARG A 739 2.94 10.27 -18.59
CA ARG A 739 4.04 10.27 -17.63
C ARG A 739 5.37 10.19 -18.33
N ASP A 740 6.29 11.07 -17.96
CA ASP A 740 7.70 11.02 -18.37
C ASP A 740 8.50 9.99 -17.54
N ALA A 741 9.81 9.91 -17.80
CA ALA A 741 10.71 9.05 -17.04
C ALA A 741 10.91 9.48 -15.57
N ALA A 742 10.59 10.73 -15.21
CA ALA A 742 10.76 11.29 -13.87
C ALA A 742 9.54 11.07 -12.96
N GLY A 743 8.36 10.90 -13.55
CA GLY A 743 7.08 10.81 -12.86
C GLY A 743 6.19 12.04 -12.98
N ASN A 744 6.53 13.05 -13.78
CA ASN A 744 5.60 14.16 -14.02
C ASN A 744 4.40 13.68 -14.81
N ILE A 745 3.21 14.03 -14.34
CA ILE A 745 1.97 13.64 -14.98
C ILE A 745 1.33 14.87 -15.63
N LEU A 746 1.36 14.91 -16.95
CA LEU A 746 0.41 15.71 -17.71
C LEU A 746 -0.95 15.01 -17.62
N SER A 747 -1.90 15.61 -16.89
CA SER A 747 -3.29 15.17 -16.90
C SER A 747 -4.07 16.01 -17.90
N LEU A 748 -4.61 15.36 -18.93
CA LEU A 748 -5.60 15.93 -19.83
C LEU A 748 -6.90 15.16 -19.63
N SER A 749 -8.03 15.81 -19.89
CA SER A 749 -9.27 15.10 -20.14
C SER A 749 -9.92 15.62 -21.41
N ASP A 750 -10.75 14.77 -21.99
CA ASP A 750 -11.68 15.16 -23.03
C ASP A 750 -13.02 14.48 -22.71
N THR A 751 -14.10 15.16 -23.06
CA THR A 751 -15.46 14.74 -22.76
C THR A 751 -16.19 14.44 -24.05
N ILE A 752 -16.68 13.21 -24.16
CA ILE A 752 -17.56 12.81 -25.27
C ILE A 752 -18.89 12.36 -24.70
N THR A 753 -19.99 12.86 -25.25
CA THR A 753 -21.31 12.37 -24.88
C THR A 753 -21.55 11.08 -25.66
N VAL A 754 -21.46 9.96 -24.95
CA VAL A 754 -21.68 8.65 -25.55
C VAL A 754 -23.17 8.38 -25.51
N ASP A 755 -23.74 8.19 -26.68
CA ASP A 755 -25.17 8.07 -26.88
C ASP A 755 -25.39 7.14 -28.06
N TRP A 756 -25.92 5.94 -27.81
CA TRP A 756 -26.25 4.97 -28.85
C TRP A 756 -27.75 4.63 -28.85
N THR A 757 -28.53 5.32 -28.01
CA THR A 757 -29.98 5.19 -27.89
C THR A 757 -30.60 6.29 -28.72
N PRO A 758 -31.34 5.95 -29.79
CA PRO A 758 -32.00 6.96 -30.59
C PRO A 758 -33.02 7.79 -29.77
N PRO A 759 -33.28 9.04 -30.20
CA PRO A 759 -34.24 9.91 -29.51
C PRO A 759 -35.63 9.28 -29.49
N ALA A 760 -36.43 9.54 -28.47
CA ALA A 760 -37.81 9.07 -28.40
C ALA A 760 -38.78 10.21 -28.75
N THR A 761 -39.50 10.10 -29.87
CA THR A 761 -40.53 11.09 -30.22
C THR A 761 -41.92 10.65 -29.80
N THR A 762 -42.43 11.32 -28.76
CA THR A 762 -43.83 11.19 -28.34
C THR A 762 -44.69 12.09 -29.20
N ALA A 763 -45.74 11.52 -29.80
CA ALA A 763 -46.78 12.29 -30.46
C ALA A 763 -47.95 12.55 -29.48
N HIS A 764 -48.36 13.81 -29.38
CA HIS A 764 -49.44 14.29 -28.54
C HIS A 764 -50.63 14.74 -29.40
N GLY A 765 -51.83 14.71 -28.83
CA GLY A 765 -53.06 14.98 -29.59
C GLY A 765 -53.50 13.82 -30.49
N ILE A 766 -52.76 12.70 -30.50
CA ILE A 766 -53.23 11.45 -31.10
C ILE A 766 -54.27 10.83 -30.16
N PRO A 767 -55.54 10.63 -30.59
CA PRO A 767 -56.51 9.95 -29.76
C PRO A 767 -56.20 8.44 -29.72
N GLU A 768 -56.34 7.83 -28.54
CA GLU A 768 -56.11 6.38 -28.33
C GLU A 768 -57.14 5.48 -29.03
N GLY A 769 -58.12 6.06 -29.73
CA GLY A 769 -59.14 5.37 -30.49
C GLY A 769 -59.93 6.31 -31.41
N PRO A 770 -60.89 5.77 -32.18
CA PRO A 770 -61.70 6.55 -33.10
C PRO A 770 -62.49 7.68 -32.44
N VAL A 771 -62.36 8.91 -32.94
CA VAL A 771 -63.08 10.12 -32.46
C VAL A 771 -64.03 10.68 -33.53
N ALA A 772 -65.16 11.29 -33.18
CA ALA A 772 -66.13 11.72 -34.20
C ALA A 772 -65.82 13.07 -34.91
N HIS A 773 -64.59 13.59 -34.82
CA HIS A 773 -64.17 14.92 -35.29
C HIS A 773 -62.69 14.96 -35.71
N SER A 774 -62.24 16.04 -36.36
CA SER A 774 -60.85 16.21 -36.83
C SER A 774 -59.84 16.36 -35.68
N VAL A 775 -58.59 16.00 -35.95
CA VAL A 775 -57.52 15.80 -34.97
C VAL A 775 -56.29 16.64 -35.32
N SER A 776 -55.66 17.25 -34.32
CA SER A 776 -54.38 17.97 -34.45
C SER A 776 -53.31 17.31 -33.60
N ILE A 777 -52.22 16.89 -34.24
CA ILE A 777 -51.08 16.22 -33.62
C ILE A 777 -49.93 17.21 -33.45
N SER A 778 -49.26 17.18 -32.32
CA SER A 778 -47.93 17.78 -32.14
C SER A 778 -46.93 16.72 -31.70
N LEU A 779 -45.73 16.77 -32.26
CA LEU A 779 -44.62 15.90 -31.87
C LEU A 779 -43.76 16.61 -30.83
N THR A 780 -43.40 15.90 -29.76
CA THR A 780 -42.33 16.28 -28.83
C THR A 780 -41.29 15.18 -28.82
N ALA A 781 -40.17 15.48 -29.46
CA ALA A 781 -39.01 14.63 -29.45
C ALA A 781 -38.18 14.91 -28.20
N THR A 782 -37.88 13.87 -27.43
CA THR A 782 -37.02 13.92 -26.26
C THR A 782 -35.90 12.92 -26.42
N ASP A 783 -34.67 13.38 -26.24
CA ASP A 783 -33.56 12.52 -25.90
C ASP A 783 -32.97 12.97 -24.57
N ALA A 784 -32.51 12.01 -23.77
CA ALA A 784 -32.03 12.19 -22.41
C ALA A 784 -30.53 12.48 -22.32
N VAL A 785 -29.76 12.28 -23.41
CA VAL A 785 -28.29 12.21 -23.40
C VAL A 785 -27.66 13.26 -24.32
N SER A 786 -27.78 13.14 -25.65
CA SER A 786 -27.29 14.14 -26.60
C SER A 786 -28.31 15.23 -26.92
N GLY A 787 -29.60 14.97 -26.67
CA GLY A 787 -30.71 15.83 -27.01
C GLY A 787 -31.04 15.81 -28.50
N VAL A 788 -32.25 16.24 -28.86
CA VAL A 788 -32.71 16.13 -30.25
C VAL A 788 -32.03 17.18 -31.15
N ALA A 789 -31.61 16.77 -32.34
CA ALA A 789 -31.09 17.65 -33.39
C ALA A 789 -32.18 18.04 -34.40
N SER A 790 -32.98 17.08 -34.84
CA SER A 790 -34.05 17.29 -35.82
C SER A 790 -35.16 16.25 -35.72
N THR A 791 -36.38 16.64 -36.07
CA THR A 791 -37.54 15.74 -36.17
C THR A 791 -38.11 15.83 -37.57
N PHE A 792 -38.49 14.69 -38.14
CA PHE A 792 -39.08 14.58 -39.47
C PHE A 792 -40.41 13.84 -39.38
N TYR A 793 -41.34 14.18 -40.28
CA TYR A 793 -42.63 13.52 -40.36
C TYR A 793 -43.15 13.41 -41.80
N ARG A 794 -44.15 12.56 -42.00
CA ARG A 794 -45.02 12.53 -43.17
C ARG A 794 -46.43 12.09 -42.79
N VAL A 795 -47.41 12.52 -43.59
CA VAL A 795 -48.81 12.12 -43.47
C VAL A 795 -49.18 11.34 -44.73
N GLY A 796 -49.61 10.09 -44.58
CA GLY A 796 -49.81 9.17 -45.69
C GLY A 796 -48.55 9.00 -46.55
N ASP A 797 -48.73 8.98 -47.87
CA ASP A 797 -47.67 8.79 -48.86
C ASP A 797 -46.88 10.08 -49.21
N ALA A 798 -47.03 11.16 -48.42
CA ALA A 798 -46.33 12.41 -48.65
C ALA A 798 -44.80 12.26 -48.51
N ALA A 799 -44.05 13.13 -49.21
CA ALA A 799 -42.62 13.24 -49.04
C ALA A 799 -42.28 13.64 -47.58
N LEU A 800 -41.18 13.10 -47.05
CA LEU A 800 -40.74 13.36 -45.70
C LEU A 800 -40.35 14.84 -45.53
N ALA A 801 -40.89 15.50 -44.50
CA ALA A 801 -40.69 16.92 -44.23
C ALA A 801 -40.11 17.14 -42.81
N PRO A 802 -39.27 18.18 -42.60
CA PRO A 802 -38.83 18.57 -41.27
C PRO A 802 -40.02 19.13 -40.46
N TYR A 803 -40.07 18.78 -39.18
CA TYR A 803 -41.03 19.28 -38.21
C TYR A 803 -40.40 20.41 -37.38
N LEU A 804 -41.04 21.58 -37.33
CA LEU A 804 -40.56 22.71 -36.55
C LEU A 804 -41.17 22.73 -35.13
N PRO A 805 -40.39 23.02 -34.07
CA PRO A 805 -40.94 23.10 -32.71
C PRO A 805 -42.12 24.09 -32.59
N GLY A 806 -43.25 23.60 -32.09
CA GLY A 806 -44.50 24.38 -31.98
C GLY A 806 -45.43 24.31 -33.21
N GLN A 807 -45.04 23.60 -34.28
CA GLN A 807 -45.91 23.26 -35.41
C GLN A 807 -47.01 22.27 -34.99
N THR A 808 -48.13 22.23 -35.71
CA THR A 808 -49.16 21.20 -35.59
C THR A 808 -49.42 20.53 -36.93
N ILE A 809 -49.75 19.24 -36.88
CA ILE A 809 -50.05 18.35 -38.01
C ILE A 809 -51.54 18.02 -37.93
N THR A 810 -52.34 18.48 -38.89
CA THR A 810 -53.81 18.33 -38.85
C THR A 810 -54.29 17.17 -39.72
N ILE A 811 -55.20 16.36 -39.18
CA ILE A 811 -55.85 15.22 -39.82
C ILE A 811 -57.37 15.40 -39.74
N ASP A 812 -58.04 15.64 -40.86
CA ASP A 812 -59.47 15.96 -40.95
C ASP A 812 -60.29 14.96 -41.79
N ALA A 813 -59.64 14.08 -42.56
CA ALA A 813 -60.29 13.04 -43.34
C ALA A 813 -60.82 11.87 -42.47
N GLN A 814 -62.02 11.38 -42.79
CA GLN A 814 -62.64 10.23 -42.12
C GLN A 814 -61.93 8.91 -42.47
N GLY A 815 -61.90 7.98 -41.53
CA GLY A 815 -61.17 6.72 -41.67
C GLY A 815 -59.83 6.75 -40.94
N GLU A 816 -58.89 5.91 -41.39
CA GLU A 816 -57.56 5.74 -40.79
C GLU A 816 -56.49 6.47 -41.61
N THR A 817 -55.87 7.51 -41.04
CA THR A 817 -54.73 8.19 -41.65
C THR A 817 -53.45 7.87 -40.88
N LEU A 818 -52.48 7.24 -41.54
CA LEU A 818 -51.17 6.99 -40.97
C LEU A 818 -50.33 8.27 -40.97
N VAL A 819 -49.89 8.69 -39.79
CA VAL A 819 -48.84 9.70 -39.61
C VAL A 819 -47.59 8.98 -39.16
N GLN A 820 -46.46 9.23 -39.83
CA GLN A 820 -45.17 8.64 -39.49
C GLN A 820 -44.18 9.74 -39.15
N TRP A 821 -43.30 9.49 -38.18
CA TRP A 821 -42.27 10.42 -37.78
C TRP A 821 -41.03 9.70 -37.25
N TYR A 822 -39.92 10.39 -37.27
CA TYR A 822 -38.71 10.00 -36.57
C TYR A 822 -37.85 11.23 -36.29
N SER A 823 -37.07 11.16 -35.23
CA SER A 823 -36.07 12.15 -34.89
C SER A 823 -34.66 11.59 -35.03
N ILE A 824 -33.74 12.52 -35.20
CA ILE A 824 -32.30 12.30 -35.12
C ILE A 824 -31.80 13.14 -33.95
N ASP A 825 -31.04 12.53 -33.05
CA ASP A 825 -30.39 13.22 -31.95
C ASP A 825 -29.13 13.97 -32.40
N ARG A 826 -28.41 14.60 -31.47
CA ARG A 826 -27.16 15.33 -31.79
C ARG A 826 -25.96 14.41 -31.94
N ALA A 827 -26.03 13.17 -31.45
CA ALA A 827 -25.05 12.12 -31.75
C ALA A 827 -25.17 11.55 -33.17
N GLY A 828 -26.32 11.73 -33.81
CA GLY A 828 -26.65 11.20 -35.13
C GLY A 828 -27.41 9.87 -35.10
N ASN A 829 -27.81 9.36 -33.92
CA ASN A 829 -28.68 8.19 -33.88
C ASN A 829 -30.08 8.59 -34.37
N THR A 830 -30.64 7.75 -35.23
CA THR A 830 -31.95 7.96 -35.84
C THR A 830 -32.93 6.97 -35.26
N GLU A 831 -34.06 7.44 -34.72
CA GLU A 831 -35.04 6.53 -34.14
C GLU A 831 -35.73 5.71 -35.24
N ALA A 832 -36.10 4.48 -34.90
CA ALA A 832 -36.91 3.66 -35.79
C ALA A 832 -38.22 4.39 -36.07
N THR A 833 -38.59 4.56 -37.35
CA THR A 833 -39.72 5.41 -37.74
C THR A 833 -41.01 5.00 -37.04
N ALA A 834 -41.36 5.79 -36.02
CA ALA A 834 -42.58 5.67 -35.29
C ALA A 834 -43.75 6.08 -36.19
N SER A 835 -44.93 5.54 -35.89
CA SER A 835 -46.12 5.91 -36.60
C SER A 835 -47.35 5.64 -35.77
N ALA A 836 -48.35 6.48 -35.92
CA ALA A 836 -49.67 6.24 -35.38
C ALA A 836 -50.72 6.52 -36.44
N THR A 837 -51.80 5.75 -36.35
CA THR A 837 -52.95 5.87 -37.23
C THR A 837 -54.03 6.64 -36.51
N VAL A 838 -54.33 7.86 -36.95
CA VAL A 838 -55.50 8.59 -36.47
C VAL A 838 -56.74 7.99 -37.10
N LYS A 839 -57.72 7.62 -36.28
CA LYS A 839 -59.03 7.14 -36.72
C LYS A 839 -60.15 8.07 -36.27
N ILE A 840 -61.18 8.23 -37.09
CA ILE A 840 -62.32 9.13 -36.80
C ILE A 840 -63.67 8.35 -36.94
N THR A 841 -64.42 8.08 -35.85
CA THR A 841 -65.73 7.32 -35.81
C THR A 841 -66.51 7.40 -34.43
N PRO A 842 -67.77 6.90 -34.26
CA PRO A 842 -68.70 7.22 -33.13
C PRO A 842 -68.79 6.19 -31.93
N PRO A 843 -69.39 6.52 -30.75
CA PRO A 843 -69.34 5.74 -29.46
C PRO A 843 -70.62 4.88 -29.16
N ALA A 844 -70.90 4.17 -28.02
CA ALA A 844 -70.38 4.03 -26.63
C ALA A 844 -70.73 2.63 -25.99
N LYS A 845 -70.46 2.34 -24.68
CA LYS A 845 -70.60 0.97 -24.07
C LYS A 845 -71.34 0.76 -22.69
N VAL A 846 -71.94 -0.44 -22.51
CA VAL A 846 -72.59 -1.08 -21.34
C VAL A 846 -71.85 -2.38 -20.89
N PRO A 847 -71.86 -2.81 -19.59
CA PRO A 847 -71.17 -4.03 -19.11
C PRO A 847 -71.70 -5.38 -19.65
N ALA A 848 -70.86 -6.42 -19.62
CA ALA A 848 -71.15 -7.75 -20.18
C ALA A 848 -71.78 -8.77 -19.18
N GLU A 849 -72.68 -9.63 -19.67
CA GLU A 849 -73.40 -10.68 -18.92
C GLU A 849 -72.60 -12.00 -18.89
N ILE A 850 -72.18 -12.49 -17.72
CA ILE A 850 -71.44 -13.76 -17.58
C ILE A 850 -72.37 -14.87 -17.04
N THR A 851 -72.50 -15.99 -17.76
CA THR A 851 -73.37 -17.13 -17.42
C THR A 851 -72.60 -18.45 -17.47
N ARG A 852 -72.75 -19.31 -16.45
CA ARG A 852 -72.23 -20.70 -16.46
C ARG A 852 -73.27 -21.67 -17.03
N ILE A 853 -72.81 -22.64 -17.83
CA ILE A 853 -73.63 -23.71 -18.42
C ILE A 853 -72.94 -25.05 -18.12
N ASP A 854 -73.48 -25.79 -17.16
CA ASP A 854 -72.92 -27.05 -16.67
C ASP A 854 -73.97 -28.12 -16.37
N GLY A 855 -73.49 -29.34 -16.10
CA GLY A 855 -74.27 -30.44 -15.58
C GLY A 855 -73.38 -31.37 -14.72
N PRO A 856 -73.95 -32.33 -14.00
CA PRO A 856 -73.21 -33.21 -13.08
C PRO A 856 -72.16 -34.11 -13.78
N ASN A 857 -72.18 -34.18 -15.11
CA ASN A 857 -71.14 -34.78 -15.93
C ASN A 857 -71.20 -34.20 -17.35
N ARG A 858 -70.15 -34.44 -18.15
CA ARG A 858 -69.98 -33.95 -19.53
C ARG A 858 -71.17 -34.21 -20.46
N TYR A 859 -71.90 -35.32 -20.26
CA TYR A 859 -73.07 -35.64 -21.08
C TYR A 859 -74.22 -34.68 -20.75
N GLN A 860 -74.47 -34.44 -19.47
CA GLN A 860 -75.47 -33.45 -19.03
C GLN A 860 -75.06 -32.02 -19.37
N THR A 861 -73.77 -31.66 -19.31
CA THR A 861 -73.28 -30.37 -19.82
C THR A 861 -73.61 -30.21 -21.30
N ALA A 862 -73.35 -31.22 -22.14
CA ALA A 862 -73.66 -31.16 -23.57
C ALA A 862 -75.17 -30.97 -23.84
N LEU A 863 -76.05 -31.61 -23.06
CA LEU A 863 -77.49 -31.37 -23.13
C LEU A 863 -77.86 -29.94 -22.66
N ALA A 864 -77.21 -29.40 -21.62
CA ALA A 864 -77.43 -28.03 -21.15
C ALA A 864 -77.00 -26.98 -22.19
N VAL A 865 -75.86 -27.20 -22.86
CA VAL A 865 -75.41 -26.36 -23.99
C VAL A 865 -76.41 -26.41 -25.13
N SER A 866 -76.89 -27.60 -25.50
CA SER A 866 -77.95 -27.78 -26.51
C SER A 866 -79.19 -26.95 -26.17
N ARG A 867 -79.69 -27.04 -24.92
CA ARG A 867 -80.87 -26.27 -24.44
C ARG A 867 -80.69 -24.76 -24.49
N ARG A 868 -79.51 -24.25 -24.16
CA ARG A 868 -79.25 -22.80 -24.11
C ARG A 868 -78.95 -22.20 -25.50
N MET A 869 -78.29 -22.95 -26.37
CA MET A 869 -77.83 -22.45 -27.67
C MET A 869 -78.81 -22.75 -28.80
N PHE A 870 -79.57 -23.85 -28.74
CA PHE A 870 -80.47 -24.29 -29.81
C PHE A 870 -81.91 -24.42 -29.33
N SER A 871 -82.80 -23.55 -29.83
CA SER A 871 -84.24 -23.66 -29.58
C SER A 871 -84.83 -24.91 -30.26
N GLN A 872 -84.40 -25.18 -31.50
CA GLN A 872 -84.84 -26.29 -32.36
C GLN A 872 -83.68 -26.74 -33.26
N ALA A 873 -83.67 -28.00 -33.69
CA ALA A 873 -82.75 -28.53 -34.71
C ALA A 873 -83.31 -29.81 -35.35
N ALA A 874 -83.54 -29.79 -36.67
CA ALA A 874 -84.11 -30.94 -37.39
C ALA A 874 -83.18 -32.18 -37.43
N THR A 875 -81.88 -31.97 -37.16
CA THR A 875 -80.84 -33.01 -37.08
C THR A 875 -80.00 -32.80 -35.83
N VAL A 876 -79.52 -33.89 -35.22
CA VAL A 876 -78.51 -33.87 -34.15
C VAL A 876 -77.25 -34.60 -34.59
N VAL A 877 -76.08 -34.08 -34.22
CA VAL A 877 -74.81 -34.78 -34.41
C VAL A 877 -74.36 -35.35 -33.07
N ILE A 878 -74.19 -36.68 -32.99
CA ILE A 878 -73.79 -37.39 -31.77
C ILE A 878 -72.37 -37.93 -31.93
N SER A 879 -71.53 -37.75 -30.92
CA SER A 879 -70.17 -38.30 -30.87
C SER A 879 -69.86 -38.85 -29.48
N THR A 880 -68.83 -39.69 -29.34
CA THR A 880 -68.45 -40.25 -28.05
C THR A 880 -67.84 -39.19 -27.12
N GLY A 881 -68.24 -39.23 -25.85
CA GLY A 881 -67.72 -38.36 -24.80
C GLY A 881 -66.54 -38.94 -24.02
N GLU A 882 -65.85 -39.97 -24.52
CA GLU A 882 -64.73 -40.62 -23.81
C GLU A 882 -63.42 -40.63 -24.59
N SER A 883 -63.47 -40.92 -25.89
CA SER A 883 -62.32 -40.80 -26.80
C SER A 883 -62.71 -39.83 -27.91
N PHE A 884 -62.13 -38.63 -27.89
CA PHE A 884 -62.72 -37.47 -28.56
C PHE A 884 -62.31 -37.16 -30.01
N PRO A 885 -61.46 -37.92 -30.74
CA PRO A 885 -60.91 -37.41 -31.99
C PRO A 885 -61.99 -37.24 -33.08
N ASP A 886 -62.98 -38.13 -33.08
CA ASP A 886 -64.11 -38.12 -34.01
C ASP A 886 -65.09 -36.95 -33.72
N ALA A 887 -65.13 -36.47 -32.47
CA ALA A 887 -66.01 -35.38 -32.02
C ALA A 887 -65.54 -33.98 -32.48
N LEU A 888 -64.27 -33.82 -32.81
CA LEU A 888 -63.68 -32.52 -33.17
C LEU A 888 -64.03 -32.11 -34.61
N ALA A 889 -63.97 -33.06 -35.54
CA ALA A 889 -64.43 -32.84 -36.91
C ALA A 889 -65.96 -32.64 -36.97
N ALA A 890 -66.70 -33.18 -35.99
CA ALA A 890 -68.16 -33.13 -35.98
C ALA A 890 -68.73 -31.70 -35.99
N SER A 891 -68.03 -30.70 -35.45
CA SER A 891 -68.52 -29.31 -35.41
C SER A 891 -68.72 -28.69 -36.79
N SER A 892 -67.89 -29.03 -37.80
CA SER A 892 -68.07 -28.52 -39.16
C SER A 892 -69.33 -29.09 -39.83
N LEU A 893 -69.59 -30.38 -39.61
CA LEU A 893 -70.79 -31.06 -40.08
C LEU A 893 -72.05 -30.58 -39.34
N ALA A 894 -71.94 -30.37 -38.04
CA ALA A 894 -73.00 -29.78 -37.22
C ALA A 894 -73.36 -28.37 -37.71
N GLY A 895 -72.38 -27.54 -38.05
CA GLY A 895 -72.60 -26.23 -38.68
C GLY A 895 -73.28 -26.31 -40.04
N ALA A 896 -72.86 -27.25 -40.90
CA ALA A 896 -73.51 -27.48 -42.19
C ALA A 896 -74.97 -27.95 -42.07
N LEU A 897 -75.32 -28.62 -40.97
CA LEU A 897 -76.67 -29.11 -40.65
C LEU A 897 -77.49 -28.15 -39.77
N ASN A 898 -76.91 -27.03 -39.31
CA ASN A 898 -77.46 -26.17 -38.26
C ASN A 898 -77.89 -26.96 -37.00
N ALA A 899 -77.02 -27.87 -36.54
CA ALA A 899 -77.29 -28.86 -35.51
C ALA A 899 -76.40 -28.66 -34.26
N PRO A 900 -76.86 -29.10 -33.07
CA PRO A 900 -76.01 -29.25 -31.89
C PRO A 900 -75.12 -30.50 -32.00
N VAL A 901 -73.99 -30.47 -31.31
CA VAL A 901 -73.16 -31.65 -31.01
C VAL A 901 -73.51 -32.15 -29.62
N ILE A 902 -74.01 -33.38 -29.52
CA ILE A 902 -74.34 -34.07 -28.27
C ILE A 902 -73.36 -35.23 -28.03
N LEU A 903 -73.02 -35.48 -26.77
CA LEU A 903 -72.08 -36.54 -26.38
C LEU A 903 -72.82 -37.82 -25.92
N THR A 904 -72.27 -38.99 -26.25
CA THR A 904 -72.75 -40.31 -25.81
C THR A 904 -71.67 -41.14 -25.12
N LEU A 905 -72.06 -42.08 -24.27
CA LEU A 905 -71.17 -43.17 -23.86
C LEU A 905 -70.95 -44.11 -25.07
N PRO A 906 -69.83 -44.86 -25.14
CA PRO A 906 -69.56 -45.74 -26.27
C PRO A 906 -70.65 -46.80 -26.49
N SER A 907 -71.23 -47.38 -25.44
CA SER A 907 -72.12 -48.55 -25.54
C SER A 907 -73.61 -48.29 -25.32
N ARG A 908 -74.02 -47.10 -24.88
CA ARG A 908 -75.41 -46.75 -24.53
C ARG A 908 -75.66 -45.25 -24.55
N LEU A 909 -76.90 -44.80 -24.72
CA LEU A 909 -77.24 -43.38 -24.59
C LEU A 909 -77.21 -42.90 -23.13
N PRO A 910 -76.72 -41.68 -22.85
CA PRO A 910 -76.93 -41.02 -21.56
C PRO A 910 -78.40 -40.72 -21.29
N THR A 911 -78.78 -40.73 -20.01
CA THR A 911 -80.14 -40.35 -19.56
C THR A 911 -80.47 -38.93 -20.01
N GLY A 912 -81.67 -38.74 -20.57
CA GLY A 912 -82.14 -37.44 -21.08
C GLY A 912 -81.75 -37.12 -22.53
N THR A 913 -80.84 -37.88 -23.17
CA THR A 913 -80.45 -37.62 -24.56
C THR A 913 -81.62 -37.76 -25.54
N VAL A 914 -82.47 -38.79 -25.39
CA VAL A 914 -83.69 -38.96 -26.22
C VAL A 914 -84.69 -37.83 -26.00
N GLU A 915 -84.82 -37.32 -24.77
CA GLU A 915 -85.72 -36.21 -24.45
C GLU A 915 -85.23 -34.91 -25.08
N GLU A 916 -83.92 -34.67 -25.09
CA GLU A 916 -83.32 -33.50 -25.74
C GLU A 916 -83.48 -33.54 -27.26
N ILE A 917 -83.29 -34.72 -27.89
CA ILE A 917 -83.53 -34.91 -29.32
C ILE A 917 -85.01 -34.60 -29.67
N LYS A 918 -85.95 -35.05 -28.83
CA LYS A 918 -87.38 -34.72 -28.96
C LYS A 918 -87.67 -33.23 -28.74
N ARG A 919 -87.03 -32.59 -27.75
CA ARG A 919 -87.16 -31.15 -27.46
C ARG A 919 -86.71 -30.28 -28.64
N LEU A 920 -85.70 -30.73 -29.38
CA LEU A 920 -85.20 -30.07 -30.60
C LEU A 920 -86.09 -30.30 -31.84
N ASP A 921 -87.07 -31.21 -31.74
CA ASP A 921 -87.85 -31.79 -32.85
C ASP A 921 -87.00 -32.50 -33.92
N ALA A 922 -85.83 -33.05 -33.55
CA ALA A 922 -84.94 -33.68 -34.51
C ALA A 922 -85.52 -35.00 -35.05
N LYS A 923 -85.39 -35.22 -36.36
CA LYS A 923 -85.81 -36.46 -37.05
C LYS A 923 -84.61 -37.31 -37.51
N HIS A 924 -83.47 -36.66 -37.74
CA HIS A 924 -82.24 -37.31 -38.20
C HIS A 924 -81.14 -37.22 -37.15
N VAL A 925 -80.31 -38.25 -37.09
CA VAL A 925 -79.12 -38.28 -36.22
C VAL A 925 -77.91 -38.76 -37.00
N PHE A 926 -76.83 -37.97 -36.99
CA PHE A 926 -75.53 -38.41 -37.47
C PHE A 926 -74.68 -38.85 -36.28
N VAL A 927 -74.35 -40.14 -36.21
CA VAL A 927 -73.42 -40.68 -35.21
C VAL A 927 -72.02 -40.70 -35.79
N ILE A 928 -71.13 -39.91 -35.19
CA ILE A 928 -69.75 -39.73 -35.64
C ILE A 928 -68.82 -40.63 -34.83
N GLY A 929 -68.08 -41.45 -35.57
CA GLY A 929 -67.12 -42.42 -35.06
C GLY A 929 -67.41 -43.85 -35.53
N GLY A 930 -66.33 -44.64 -35.63
CA GLY A 930 -66.39 -46.07 -35.93
C GLY A 930 -67.05 -46.89 -34.82
N LYS A 931 -67.29 -48.18 -35.06
CA LYS A 931 -67.94 -49.08 -34.09
C LYS A 931 -67.23 -49.19 -32.73
N GLY A 932 -65.91 -48.98 -32.69
CA GLY A 932 -65.13 -48.96 -31.45
C GLY A 932 -65.17 -47.63 -30.68
N ALA A 933 -65.65 -46.53 -31.30
CA ALA A 933 -65.82 -45.23 -30.65
C ALA A 933 -67.26 -45.05 -30.14
N VAL A 934 -68.24 -45.48 -30.95
CA VAL A 934 -69.66 -45.60 -30.58
C VAL A 934 -70.16 -46.95 -31.10
N HIS A 935 -70.54 -47.86 -30.23
CA HIS A 935 -71.01 -49.21 -30.55
C HIS A 935 -72.36 -49.16 -31.28
N ASP A 936 -72.70 -50.22 -32.01
CA ASP A 936 -73.99 -50.27 -32.74
C ASP A 936 -75.21 -50.27 -31.80
N THR A 937 -75.06 -50.72 -30.55
CA THR A 937 -76.10 -50.64 -29.51
C THR A 937 -76.66 -49.22 -29.32
N VAL A 938 -75.81 -48.19 -29.40
CA VAL A 938 -76.24 -46.79 -29.33
C VAL A 938 -77.09 -46.39 -30.54
N LEU A 939 -76.76 -46.90 -31.74
CA LEU A 939 -77.51 -46.61 -32.96
C LEU A 939 -78.85 -47.33 -32.94
N ASP A 940 -78.91 -48.53 -32.39
CA ASP A 940 -80.13 -49.30 -32.27
C ASP A 940 -81.06 -48.74 -31.18
N GLU A 941 -80.51 -48.23 -30.06
CA GLU A 941 -81.26 -47.40 -29.09
C GLU A 941 -81.87 -46.16 -29.75
N LEU A 942 -81.11 -45.44 -30.59
CA LEU A 942 -81.61 -44.26 -31.32
C LEU A 942 -82.69 -44.64 -32.35
N ARG A 943 -82.49 -45.71 -33.14
CA ARG A 943 -83.46 -46.20 -34.13
C ARG A 943 -84.76 -46.67 -33.51
N ALA A 944 -84.70 -47.30 -32.33
CA ALA A 944 -85.88 -47.74 -31.59
C ALA A 944 -86.82 -46.58 -31.20
N THR A 945 -86.33 -45.33 -31.18
CA THR A 945 -87.15 -44.13 -30.95
C THR A 945 -87.76 -43.54 -32.23
N GLY A 946 -87.61 -44.20 -33.38
CA GLY A 946 -88.16 -43.77 -34.67
C GLY A 946 -87.30 -42.77 -35.45
N LEU A 947 -86.05 -42.56 -35.04
CA LEU A 947 -85.12 -41.61 -35.67
C LEU A 947 -84.41 -42.23 -36.88
N SER A 948 -84.11 -41.39 -37.87
CA SER A 948 -83.28 -41.74 -39.01
C SER A 948 -81.79 -41.61 -38.65
N VAL A 949 -81.12 -42.72 -38.35
CA VAL A 949 -79.76 -42.74 -37.80
C VAL A 949 -78.72 -43.16 -38.83
N THR A 950 -77.79 -42.25 -39.15
CA THR A 950 -76.67 -42.46 -40.08
C THR A 950 -75.33 -42.45 -39.34
N ARG A 951 -74.46 -43.44 -39.58
CA ARG A 951 -73.09 -43.45 -39.05
C ARG A 951 -72.12 -42.80 -40.05
N ILE A 952 -71.17 -42.01 -39.55
CA ILE A 952 -69.97 -41.60 -40.29
C ILE A 952 -68.75 -42.00 -39.46
N GLY A 953 -67.90 -42.88 -39.96
CA GLY A 953 -66.81 -43.45 -39.17
C GLY A 953 -65.81 -44.21 -40.04
N GLY A 954 -64.54 -43.79 -39.97
CA GLY A 954 -63.44 -44.43 -40.68
C GLY A 954 -62.83 -45.59 -39.91
N ARG A 955 -61.77 -46.19 -40.48
CA ARG A 955 -60.92 -47.19 -39.83
C ARG A 955 -60.15 -46.64 -38.63
N ASP A 956 -59.90 -45.33 -38.65
CA ASP A 956 -59.15 -44.55 -37.68
C ASP A 956 -59.72 -43.11 -37.66
N ARG A 957 -59.27 -42.30 -36.70
CA ARG A 957 -59.74 -40.91 -36.53
C ARG A 957 -59.49 -39.98 -37.72
N PHE A 958 -58.41 -40.20 -38.47
CA PHE A 958 -58.04 -39.36 -39.60
C PHE A 958 -58.96 -39.68 -40.78
N ALA A 959 -59.26 -40.97 -40.98
CA ALA A 959 -60.28 -41.43 -41.90
C ALA A 959 -61.70 -40.97 -41.50
N THR A 960 -62.06 -40.96 -40.20
CA THR A 960 -63.34 -40.37 -39.75
C THR A 960 -63.41 -38.89 -40.09
N ALA A 961 -62.38 -38.11 -39.72
CA ALA A 961 -62.34 -36.67 -40.03
C ALA A 961 -62.42 -36.39 -41.54
N ALA A 962 -61.73 -37.18 -42.37
CA ALA A 962 -61.82 -37.09 -43.83
C ALA A 962 -63.23 -37.37 -44.38
N GLN A 963 -63.95 -38.36 -43.83
CA GLN A 963 -65.33 -38.66 -44.20
C GLN A 963 -66.33 -37.60 -43.70
N VAL A 964 -66.14 -37.08 -42.48
CA VAL A 964 -66.93 -35.98 -41.94
C VAL A 964 -66.73 -34.74 -42.81
N SER A 965 -65.49 -34.42 -43.19
CA SER A 965 -65.15 -33.36 -44.13
C SER A 965 -65.86 -33.54 -45.47
N ALA A 966 -65.77 -34.72 -46.10
CA ALA A 966 -66.47 -35.00 -47.35
C ALA A 966 -67.98 -34.78 -47.24
N LYS A 967 -68.59 -35.20 -46.13
CA LYS A 967 -70.02 -34.99 -45.88
C LYS A 967 -70.35 -33.51 -45.65
N THR A 968 -69.53 -32.77 -44.91
CA THR A 968 -69.66 -31.31 -44.74
C THR A 968 -69.59 -30.60 -46.09
N VAL A 969 -68.56 -30.89 -46.90
CA VAL A 969 -68.38 -30.30 -48.24
C VAL A 969 -69.59 -30.53 -49.13
N ALA A 970 -70.13 -31.74 -49.13
CA ALA A 970 -71.28 -32.12 -49.95
C ALA A 970 -72.61 -31.46 -49.55
N ILE A 971 -72.77 -30.94 -48.32
CA ILE A 971 -74.06 -30.42 -47.81
C ILE A 971 -74.04 -28.99 -47.30
N ARG A 972 -72.86 -28.37 -47.11
CA ARG A 972 -72.74 -27.01 -46.53
C ARG A 972 -73.40 -25.89 -47.35
N GLY A 973 -73.65 -26.15 -48.65
CA GLY A 973 -74.21 -25.21 -49.62
C GLY A 973 -73.19 -24.19 -50.10
N ASN A 974 -73.67 -23.06 -50.62
CA ASN A 974 -72.80 -21.92 -50.90
C ASN A 974 -72.33 -21.31 -49.56
N VAL A 975 -71.02 -21.16 -49.39
CA VAL A 975 -70.38 -20.68 -48.16
C VAL A 975 -69.31 -19.66 -48.51
N ALA A 976 -69.01 -18.73 -47.60
CA ALA A 976 -68.00 -17.69 -47.82
C ALA A 976 -66.57 -18.25 -48.05
N TYR A 977 -66.29 -19.43 -47.51
CA TYR A 977 -64.98 -20.08 -47.53
C TYR A 977 -65.05 -21.50 -48.10
N PRO A 978 -65.44 -21.67 -49.39
CA PRO A 978 -65.69 -23.00 -49.95
C PRO A 978 -64.39 -23.77 -50.13
N GLU A 979 -63.32 -23.12 -50.58
CA GLU A 979 -62.03 -23.78 -50.84
C GLU A 979 -61.13 -23.84 -49.60
N THR A 980 -61.63 -23.50 -48.40
CA THR A 980 -60.84 -23.48 -47.16
C THR A 980 -61.05 -24.75 -46.33
N VAL A 981 -59.97 -25.24 -45.72
CA VAL A 981 -59.96 -26.33 -44.73
C VAL A 981 -59.12 -25.96 -43.50
N PHE A 982 -59.52 -26.41 -42.32
CA PHE A 982 -58.73 -26.29 -41.10
C PHE A 982 -57.91 -27.55 -40.86
N ILE A 983 -56.60 -27.40 -40.65
CA ILE A 983 -55.68 -28.49 -40.37
C ILE A 983 -55.21 -28.40 -38.93
N VAL A 984 -55.51 -29.41 -38.13
CA VAL A 984 -55.31 -29.39 -36.68
C VAL A 984 -54.66 -30.68 -36.19
N ARG A 985 -54.02 -30.63 -35.03
CA ARG A 985 -53.40 -31.81 -34.40
C ARG A 985 -54.46 -32.85 -33.97
N GLY A 986 -54.21 -34.12 -34.25
CA GLY A 986 -55.15 -35.24 -34.09
C GLY A 986 -54.84 -36.25 -32.98
N ASP A 987 -53.78 -36.03 -32.20
CA ASP A 987 -53.38 -36.82 -31.03
C ASP A 987 -53.47 -36.03 -29.72
N ASP A 988 -53.22 -34.72 -29.75
CA ASP A 988 -53.57 -33.75 -28.70
C ASP A 988 -54.41 -32.62 -29.33
N PHE A 989 -55.49 -32.23 -28.67
CA PHE A 989 -56.70 -31.79 -29.36
C PHE A 989 -57.16 -30.37 -29.03
N ALA A 990 -56.52 -29.68 -28.08
CA ALA A 990 -57.01 -28.37 -27.63
C ALA A 990 -56.98 -27.30 -28.75
N ASP A 991 -56.03 -27.39 -29.68
CA ASP A 991 -55.99 -26.50 -30.84
C ASP A 991 -57.16 -26.79 -31.81
N ALA A 992 -57.58 -28.05 -31.93
CA ALA A 992 -58.75 -28.45 -32.69
C ALA A 992 -60.06 -27.96 -32.05
N VAL A 993 -60.15 -27.98 -30.72
CA VAL A 993 -61.29 -27.40 -29.97
C VAL A 993 -61.38 -25.89 -30.23
N SER A 994 -60.24 -25.18 -30.26
CA SER A 994 -60.19 -23.74 -30.53
C SER A 994 -60.78 -23.37 -31.90
N ALA A 995 -60.69 -24.26 -32.89
CA ALA A 995 -61.27 -24.08 -34.22
C ALA A 995 -62.78 -24.40 -34.32
N SER A 996 -63.36 -25.06 -33.30
CA SER A 996 -64.67 -25.71 -33.41
C SER A 996 -65.85 -24.76 -33.62
N SER A 997 -65.85 -23.58 -33.00
CA SER A 997 -66.92 -22.57 -33.20
C SER A 997 -66.83 -21.92 -34.59
N ALA A 998 -65.63 -21.64 -35.07
CA ALA A 998 -65.41 -21.08 -36.40
C ALA A 998 -65.76 -22.10 -37.48
N ALA A 999 -65.40 -23.38 -37.29
CA ALA A 999 -65.75 -24.48 -38.18
C ALA A 999 -67.26 -24.69 -38.27
N TRP A 1000 -67.99 -24.52 -37.15
CA TRP A 1000 -69.46 -24.53 -37.16
C TRP A 1000 -70.01 -23.33 -37.95
N ALA A 1001 -69.59 -22.09 -37.63
CA ALA A 1001 -70.14 -20.88 -38.23
C ALA A 1001 -69.85 -20.72 -39.73
N SER A 1002 -68.59 -20.97 -40.14
CA SER A 1002 -68.16 -20.92 -41.55
C SER A 1002 -68.49 -22.19 -42.34
N LYS A 1003 -68.84 -23.28 -41.66
CA LYS A 1003 -68.95 -24.63 -42.23
C LYS A 1003 -67.64 -25.12 -42.89
N ILE A 1004 -66.49 -24.59 -42.47
CA ILE A 1004 -65.17 -25.03 -42.90
C ILE A 1004 -64.87 -26.40 -42.26
N PRO A 1005 -64.51 -27.43 -43.05
CA PRO A 1005 -64.14 -28.73 -42.54
C PRO A 1005 -62.86 -28.71 -41.70
N ILE A 1006 -62.79 -29.59 -40.70
CA ILE A 1006 -61.59 -29.85 -39.90
C ILE A 1006 -61.00 -31.21 -40.31
N LEU A 1007 -59.72 -31.20 -40.72
CA LEU A 1007 -58.93 -32.40 -40.96
C LEU A 1007 -57.79 -32.52 -39.93
N LEU A 1008 -57.50 -33.75 -39.55
CA LEU A 1008 -56.55 -34.08 -38.48
C LEU A 1008 -55.18 -34.48 -39.06
N VAL A 1009 -54.09 -34.03 -38.45
CA VAL A 1009 -52.70 -34.45 -38.75
C VAL A 1009 -51.95 -34.86 -37.48
N MET A 1010 -50.81 -35.52 -37.66
CA MET A 1010 -49.82 -35.73 -36.58
C MET A 1010 -48.81 -34.56 -36.60
N PRO A 1011 -48.12 -34.25 -35.49
CA PRO A 1011 -47.18 -33.12 -35.42
C PRO A 1011 -46.10 -33.13 -36.50
N SER A 1012 -45.63 -34.33 -36.90
CA SER A 1012 -44.55 -34.54 -37.87
C SER A 1012 -44.96 -35.31 -39.13
N ALA A 1013 -46.25 -35.69 -39.27
CA ALA A 1013 -46.72 -36.49 -40.42
C ALA A 1013 -48.15 -36.15 -40.86
N ILE A 1014 -48.40 -36.24 -42.17
CA ILE A 1014 -49.73 -36.14 -42.77
C ILE A 1014 -50.24 -37.57 -43.02
N PRO A 1015 -51.34 -38.01 -42.37
CA PRO A 1015 -51.96 -39.30 -42.66
C PRO A 1015 -52.52 -39.35 -44.09
N SER A 1016 -52.50 -40.52 -44.74
CA SER A 1016 -52.92 -40.64 -46.15
C SER A 1016 -54.33 -40.10 -46.40
N ALA A 1017 -55.28 -40.46 -45.53
CA ALA A 1017 -56.67 -40.01 -45.58
C ALA A 1017 -56.80 -38.47 -45.51
N THR A 1018 -55.89 -37.79 -44.84
CA THR A 1018 -55.87 -36.32 -44.75
C THR A 1018 -55.31 -35.69 -46.03
N SER A 1019 -54.22 -36.23 -46.60
CA SER A 1019 -53.71 -35.76 -47.90
C SER A 1019 -54.68 -36.06 -49.05
N GLU A 1020 -55.32 -37.24 -49.03
CA GLU A 1020 -56.37 -37.63 -49.97
C GLU A 1020 -57.57 -36.68 -49.85
N ALA A 1021 -58.02 -36.36 -48.63
CA ALA A 1021 -59.10 -35.39 -48.43
C ALA A 1021 -58.75 -33.98 -48.92
N ILE A 1022 -57.52 -33.49 -48.67
CA ILE A 1022 -57.07 -32.18 -49.17
C ILE A 1022 -57.15 -32.11 -50.70
N THR A 1023 -56.57 -33.10 -51.38
CA THR A 1023 -56.47 -33.14 -52.85
C THR A 1023 -57.80 -33.45 -53.57
N SER A 1024 -58.68 -34.26 -52.98
CA SER A 1024 -59.90 -34.74 -53.64
C SER A 1024 -61.16 -33.91 -53.36
N GLN A 1025 -61.18 -33.10 -52.29
CA GLN A 1025 -62.38 -32.36 -51.86
C GLN A 1025 -62.39 -30.89 -52.33
N GLY A 1026 -61.45 -30.49 -53.19
CA GLY A 1026 -61.45 -29.19 -53.86
C GLY A 1026 -61.01 -28.02 -52.99
N PHE A 1027 -60.12 -28.24 -52.02
CA PHE A 1027 -59.55 -27.16 -51.21
C PHE A 1027 -58.37 -26.50 -51.91
N SER A 1028 -58.27 -25.17 -51.80
CA SER A 1028 -57.14 -24.34 -52.28
C SER A 1028 -56.47 -23.54 -51.15
N ARG A 1029 -57.13 -23.39 -50.00
CA ARG A 1029 -56.62 -22.69 -48.80
C ARG A 1029 -56.65 -23.62 -47.59
N ALA A 1030 -55.55 -23.68 -46.84
CA ALA A 1030 -55.52 -24.34 -45.53
C ALA A 1030 -55.12 -23.37 -44.42
N ILE A 1031 -55.84 -23.43 -43.29
CA ILE A 1031 -55.45 -22.76 -42.06
C ILE A 1031 -54.94 -23.82 -41.09
N VAL A 1032 -53.65 -23.78 -40.78
CA VAL A 1032 -53.03 -24.67 -39.80
C VAL A 1032 -53.24 -24.08 -38.42
N VAL A 1033 -54.04 -24.73 -37.58
CA VAL A 1033 -54.37 -24.26 -36.23
C VAL A 1033 -53.41 -24.85 -35.22
N GLY A 1034 -52.77 -23.99 -34.44
CA GLY A 1034 -51.71 -24.34 -33.49
C GLY A 1034 -50.31 -23.97 -33.96
N GLY A 1035 -49.41 -23.76 -32.99
CA GLY A 1035 -48.01 -23.47 -33.23
C GLY A 1035 -47.24 -24.61 -33.91
N SER A 1036 -45.96 -24.39 -34.20
CA SER A 1036 -45.07 -25.39 -34.82
C SER A 1036 -44.88 -26.64 -33.94
N GLY A 1037 -45.04 -26.54 -32.62
CA GLY A 1037 -45.06 -27.70 -31.72
C GLY A 1037 -46.31 -28.59 -31.86
N ALA A 1038 -47.43 -28.05 -32.35
CA ALA A 1038 -48.67 -28.80 -32.56
C ALA A 1038 -48.74 -29.40 -33.97
N VAL A 1039 -48.37 -28.63 -34.98
CA VAL A 1039 -48.21 -29.06 -36.38
C VAL A 1039 -46.92 -28.44 -36.88
N SER A 1040 -45.85 -29.23 -37.08
CA SER A 1040 -44.54 -28.71 -37.46
C SER A 1040 -44.56 -27.91 -38.76
N ASP A 1041 -43.63 -26.97 -38.91
CA ASP A 1041 -43.49 -26.20 -40.15
C ASP A 1041 -43.12 -27.09 -41.35
N GLY A 1042 -42.46 -28.23 -41.10
CA GLY A 1042 -42.25 -29.28 -42.09
C GLY A 1042 -43.57 -29.94 -42.55
N VAL A 1043 -44.54 -30.15 -41.64
CA VAL A 1043 -45.88 -30.63 -42.00
C VAL A 1043 -46.69 -29.54 -42.71
N ALA A 1044 -46.68 -28.30 -42.23
CA ALA A 1044 -47.34 -27.17 -42.89
C ALA A 1044 -46.78 -26.91 -44.31
N GLY A 1045 -45.46 -27.03 -44.50
CA GLY A 1045 -44.80 -26.96 -45.80
C GLY A 1045 -45.21 -28.09 -46.73
N LYS A 1046 -45.26 -29.34 -46.23
CA LYS A 1046 -45.78 -30.49 -47.00
C LYS A 1046 -47.25 -30.32 -47.38
N ILE A 1047 -48.09 -29.79 -46.48
CA ILE A 1047 -49.50 -29.47 -46.79
C ILE A 1047 -49.58 -28.50 -47.97
N ARG A 1048 -48.74 -27.46 -48.02
CA ARG A 1048 -48.70 -26.51 -49.16
C ARG A 1048 -48.39 -27.20 -50.50
N THR A 1049 -47.59 -28.27 -50.50
CA THR A 1049 -47.31 -29.04 -51.73
C THR A 1049 -48.48 -29.91 -52.22
N LEU A 1050 -49.57 -30.06 -51.46
CA LEU A 1050 -50.75 -30.85 -51.84
C LEU A 1050 -51.77 -30.06 -52.71
N GLY A 1051 -51.29 -29.12 -53.53
CA GLY A 1051 -52.15 -28.31 -54.42
C GLY A 1051 -52.84 -27.12 -53.76
N LEU A 1052 -52.42 -26.71 -52.56
CA LEU A 1052 -52.99 -25.57 -51.84
C LEU A 1052 -52.22 -24.28 -52.17
N ASN A 1053 -52.92 -23.32 -52.79
CA ASN A 1053 -52.42 -21.98 -53.11
C ASN A 1053 -51.92 -21.24 -51.86
N THR A 1054 -52.65 -21.36 -50.75
CA THR A 1054 -52.36 -20.63 -49.52
C THR A 1054 -52.42 -21.56 -48.32
N VAL A 1055 -51.33 -21.58 -47.55
CA VAL A 1055 -51.29 -22.25 -46.24
C VAL A 1055 -50.85 -21.22 -45.21
N THR A 1056 -51.76 -20.87 -44.31
CA THR A 1056 -51.56 -19.87 -43.25
C THR A 1056 -51.55 -20.57 -41.90
N ARG A 1057 -50.60 -20.25 -41.02
CA ARG A 1057 -50.61 -20.74 -39.63
C ARG A 1057 -51.32 -19.73 -38.73
N VAL A 1058 -52.16 -20.22 -37.84
CA VAL A 1058 -52.82 -19.44 -36.79
C VAL A 1058 -52.71 -20.21 -35.48
N GLY A 1059 -51.81 -19.80 -34.61
CA GLY A 1059 -51.60 -20.44 -33.32
C GLY A 1059 -50.41 -19.85 -32.56
N GLY A 1060 -50.32 -20.21 -31.28
CA GLY A 1060 -49.29 -19.73 -30.37
C GLY A 1060 -48.41 -20.85 -29.79
N PRO A 1061 -47.55 -20.52 -28.81
CA PRO A 1061 -46.67 -21.49 -28.16
C PRO A 1061 -47.43 -22.54 -27.32
N ASP A 1062 -48.66 -22.25 -26.89
CA ASP A 1062 -49.53 -23.21 -26.22
C ASP A 1062 -50.99 -23.14 -26.73
N ARG A 1063 -51.85 -24.01 -26.20
CA ARG A 1063 -53.28 -24.11 -26.53
C ARG A 1063 -54.11 -22.89 -26.17
N TYR A 1064 -53.69 -22.11 -25.17
CA TYR A 1064 -54.40 -20.94 -24.68
C TYR A 1064 -54.10 -19.74 -25.57
N VAL A 1065 -52.82 -19.50 -25.88
CA VAL A 1065 -52.41 -18.50 -26.88
C VAL A 1065 -52.95 -18.88 -28.26
N THR A 1066 -52.98 -20.18 -28.61
CA THR A 1066 -53.63 -20.64 -29.85
C THR A 1066 -55.12 -20.30 -29.86
N SER A 1067 -55.86 -20.54 -28.77
CA SER A 1067 -57.29 -20.17 -28.72
C SER A 1067 -57.52 -18.65 -28.83
N ALA A 1068 -56.67 -17.85 -28.20
CA ALA A 1068 -56.70 -16.39 -28.26
C ALA A 1068 -56.41 -15.85 -29.67
N GLU A 1069 -55.31 -16.30 -30.29
CA GLU A 1069 -54.94 -15.87 -31.65
C GLU A 1069 -55.87 -16.43 -32.73
N PHE A 1070 -56.44 -17.62 -32.53
CA PHE A 1070 -57.43 -18.17 -33.43
C PHE A 1070 -58.79 -17.44 -33.32
N ALA A 1071 -59.21 -17.04 -32.11
CA ALA A 1071 -60.38 -16.18 -31.93
C ALA A 1071 -60.18 -14.80 -32.59
N LYS A 1072 -59.02 -14.16 -32.37
CA LYS A 1072 -58.62 -12.93 -33.07
C LYS A 1072 -58.61 -13.09 -34.58
N TRP A 1073 -58.07 -14.20 -35.10
CA TRP A 1073 -58.04 -14.48 -36.53
C TRP A 1073 -59.45 -14.70 -37.11
N ALA A 1074 -60.28 -15.51 -36.45
CA ALA A 1074 -61.67 -15.74 -36.86
C ALA A 1074 -62.50 -14.44 -36.85
N HIS A 1075 -62.17 -13.51 -35.95
CA HIS A 1075 -62.74 -12.17 -35.95
C HIS A 1075 -62.23 -11.29 -37.08
N ARG A 1076 -60.90 -11.27 -37.35
CA ARG A 1076 -60.32 -10.55 -38.50
C ARG A 1076 -60.84 -11.04 -39.85
N GLU A 1077 -61.13 -12.33 -39.99
CA GLU A 1077 -61.74 -12.91 -41.21
C GLU A 1077 -63.28 -12.84 -41.17
N SER A 1078 -63.86 -12.11 -40.21
CA SER A 1078 -65.31 -11.89 -40.05
C SER A 1078 -66.14 -13.18 -39.96
N ILE A 1079 -65.54 -14.28 -39.48
CA ILE A 1079 -66.20 -15.57 -39.27
C ILE A 1079 -66.98 -15.56 -37.94
N LEU A 1080 -66.44 -14.89 -36.91
CA LEU A 1080 -67.02 -14.80 -35.57
C LEU A 1080 -66.87 -13.38 -34.99
N GLY A 1081 -67.76 -13.01 -34.07
CA GLY A 1081 -67.65 -11.81 -33.26
C GLY A 1081 -67.25 -12.12 -31.82
N PHE A 1082 -66.69 -11.12 -31.14
CA PHE A 1082 -66.48 -11.17 -29.69
C PHE A 1082 -67.75 -10.81 -28.87
N GLU A 1083 -68.87 -10.42 -29.52
CA GLU A 1083 -70.13 -10.10 -28.81
C GLU A 1083 -70.59 -11.22 -27.85
N ASN A 1084 -70.44 -12.47 -28.26
CA ASN A 1084 -70.66 -13.64 -27.42
C ASN A 1084 -69.35 -14.44 -27.34
N VAL A 1085 -68.81 -14.66 -26.14
CA VAL A 1085 -67.57 -15.43 -25.91
C VAL A 1085 -67.87 -16.71 -25.13
N GLY A 1086 -67.40 -17.84 -25.61
CA GLY A 1086 -67.37 -19.08 -24.86
C GLY A 1086 -66.05 -19.19 -24.09
N LEU A 1087 -66.10 -19.68 -22.86
CA LEU A 1087 -64.92 -20.03 -22.07
C LEU A 1087 -65.03 -21.50 -21.64
N ALA A 1088 -64.02 -22.30 -21.97
CA ALA A 1088 -63.97 -23.71 -21.58
C ALA A 1088 -62.56 -24.16 -21.21
N THR A 1089 -62.41 -25.21 -20.42
CA THR A 1089 -61.08 -25.71 -20.04
C THR A 1089 -60.34 -26.36 -21.20
N GLY A 1090 -59.05 -26.10 -21.34
CA GLY A 1090 -58.17 -26.70 -22.35
C GLY A 1090 -57.48 -28.01 -21.92
N ALA A 1091 -57.63 -28.44 -20.66
CA ALA A 1091 -56.92 -29.60 -20.11
C ALA A 1091 -57.74 -30.90 -20.13
N ARG A 1092 -59.06 -30.80 -19.91
CA ARG A 1092 -60.04 -31.90 -20.05
C ARG A 1092 -61.32 -31.30 -20.62
N PHE A 1093 -61.42 -31.27 -21.94
CA PHE A 1093 -62.29 -30.35 -22.70
C PHE A 1093 -63.61 -30.94 -23.28
N PRO A 1094 -64.27 -31.99 -22.72
CA PRO A 1094 -65.46 -32.55 -23.37
C PRO A 1094 -66.61 -31.53 -23.42
N ASP A 1095 -66.75 -30.70 -22.40
CA ASP A 1095 -67.74 -29.62 -22.33
C ASP A 1095 -67.50 -28.56 -23.44
N ALA A 1096 -66.24 -28.38 -23.84
CA ALA A 1096 -65.83 -27.46 -24.91
C ALA A 1096 -66.20 -27.96 -26.32
N LEU A 1097 -66.40 -29.28 -26.52
CA LEU A 1097 -66.81 -29.84 -27.81
C LEU A 1097 -68.23 -29.42 -28.17
N SER A 1098 -69.16 -29.62 -27.23
CA SER A 1098 -70.53 -29.07 -27.33
C SER A 1098 -70.54 -27.55 -27.25
N GLY A 1099 -69.72 -26.96 -26.36
CA GLY A 1099 -69.61 -25.52 -26.15
C GLY A 1099 -69.21 -24.78 -27.42
N GLY A 1100 -68.22 -25.28 -28.16
CA GLY A 1100 -67.74 -24.69 -29.40
C GLY A 1100 -68.78 -24.65 -30.51
N ALA A 1101 -69.48 -25.77 -30.76
CA ALA A 1101 -70.61 -25.81 -31.68
C ALA A 1101 -71.73 -24.82 -31.23
N GLY A 1102 -72.00 -24.76 -29.92
CA GLY A 1102 -72.95 -23.81 -29.34
C GLY A 1102 -72.55 -22.34 -29.50
N MET A 1103 -71.26 -22.01 -29.41
CA MET A 1103 -70.77 -20.65 -29.65
C MET A 1103 -70.81 -20.29 -31.13
N GLY A 1104 -70.45 -21.21 -32.02
CA GLY A 1104 -70.59 -21.02 -33.47
C GLY A 1104 -72.04 -20.67 -33.86
N ALA A 1105 -73.02 -21.34 -33.26
CA ALA A 1105 -74.45 -21.06 -33.43
C ALA A 1105 -74.91 -19.69 -32.89
N ARG A 1106 -74.10 -19.02 -32.07
CA ARG A 1106 -74.30 -17.64 -31.59
C ARG A 1106 -73.35 -16.64 -32.25
N GLY A 1107 -72.65 -17.04 -33.32
CA GLY A 1107 -71.64 -16.22 -34.00
C GLY A 1107 -70.44 -15.86 -33.12
N GLY A 1108 -70.21 -16.60 -32.03
CA GLY A 1108 -69.27 -16.27 -30.98
C GLY A 1108 -67.99 -17.09 -30.99
N VAL A 1109 -66.90 -16.49 -30.51
CA VAL A 1109 -65.61 -17.15 -30.33
C VAL A 1109 -65.62 -18.13 -29.15
N LEU A 1110 -64.72 -19.12 -29.17
CA LEU A 1110 -64.43 -20.00 -28.03
C LEU A 1110 -62.98 -19.77 -27.60
N LEU A 1111 -62.79 -19.37 -26.34
CA LEU A 1111 -61.49 -19.22 -25.70
C LEU A 1111 -61.27 -20.37 -24.72
N LEU A 1112 -60.03 -20.86 -24.64
CA LEU A 1112 -59.65 -21.93 -23.73
C LEU A 1112 -58.94 -21.38 -22.50
N THR A 1113 -59.22 -21.95 -21.33
CA THR A 1113 -58.63 -21.56 -20.05
C THR A 1113 -58.02 -22.75 -19.31
N ARG A 1114 -57.16 -22.50 -18.31
CA ARG A 1114 -56.88 -23.51 -17.27
C ARG A 1114 -58.11 -23.60 -16.36
N ALA A 1115 -58.23 -24.67 -15.56
CA ALA A 1115 -59.37 -24.79 -14.66
C ALA A 1115 -59.28 -23.72 -13.55
N GLU A 1116 -58.08 -23.48 -13.08
CA GLU A 1116 -57.71 -22.75 -11.87
C GLU A 1116 -57.26 -21.28 -12.13
N ALA A 1117 -56.86 -20.94 -13.35
CA ALA A 1117 -56.32 -19.63 -13.70
C ALA A 1117 -56.65 -19.19 -15.14
N LEU A 1118 -57.00 -17.90 -15.32
CA LEU A 1118 -57.20 -17.29 -16.63
C LEU A 1118 -55.84 -16.97 -17.29
N PRO A 1119 -55.48 -17.58 -18.43
CA PRO A 1119 -54.19 -17.33 -19.09
C PRO A 1119 -54.07 -15.90 -19.63
N ASP A 1120 -52.88 -15.30 -19.56
CA ASP A 1120 -52.70 -13.87 -19.90
C ASP A 1120 -53.02 -13.55 -21.36
N ALA A 1121 -52.76 -14.45 -22.31
CA ALA A 1121 -53.18 -14.25 -23.71
C ALA A 1121 -54.71 -14.24 -23.89
N VAL A 1122 -55.44 -14.97 -23.05
CA VAL A 1122 -56.90 -15.00 -23.04
C VAL A 1122 -57.43 -13.74 -22.36
N ARG A 1123 -56.82 -13.35 -21.23
CA ARG A 1123 -57.09 -12.10 -20.52
C ARG A 1123 -56.91 -10.88 -21.42
N GLY A 1124 -55.73 -10.73 -22.02
CA GLY A 1124 -55.43 -9.66 -22.98
C GLY A 1124 -56.35 -9.66 -24.20
N THR A 1125 -56.87 -10.82 -24.62
CA THR A 1125 -57.90 -10.88 -25.67
C THR A 1125 -59.24 -10.35 -25.17
N LEU A 1126 -59.66 -10.71 -23.95
CA LEU A 1126 -60.86 -10.19 -23.32
C LEU A 1126 -60.77 -8.69 -23.00
N GLU A 1127 -59.58 -8.18 -22.65
CA GLU A 1127 -59.26 -6.74 -22.53
C GLU A 1127 -59.38 -6.03 -23.88
N ILE A 1128 -58.72 -6.52 -24.94
CA ILE A 1128 -58.75 -5.91 -26.29
C ILE A 1128 -60.17 -5.82 -26.83
N PHE A 1129 -60.97 -6.88 -26.70
CA PHE A 1129 -62.37 -6.90 -27.15
C PHE A 1129 -63.36 -6.62 -26.02
N SER A 1130 -62.90 -6.05 -24.89
CA SER A 1130 -63.77 -5.64 -23.78
C SER A 1130 -64.85 -4.67 -24.26
N ALA A 1131 -64.57 -3.89 -25.32
CA ALA A 1131 -65.49 -3.00 -26.02
C ALA A 1131 -66.58 -3.71 -26.85
N ASP A 1132 -66.37 -4.95 -27.31
CA ASP A 1132 -67.35 -5.69 -28.12
C ASP A 1132 -68.13 -6.73 -27.33
N ILE A 1133 -67.53 -7.33 -26.31
CA ILE A 1133 -68.12 -8.42 -25.53
C ILE A 1133 -69.40 -7.98 -24.82
N LYS A 1134 -70.50 -8.68 -25.06
CA LYS A 1134 -71.79 -8.45 -24.36
C LYS A 1134 -72.20 -9.64 -23.51
N ARG A 1135 -71.79 -10.86 -23.88
CA ARG A 1135 -72.08 -12.09 -23.11
C ARG A 1135 -70.89 -13.04 -23.06
N ILE A 1136 -70.72 -13.70 -21.92
CA ILE A 1136 -69.79 -14.82 -21.76
C ILE A 1136 -70.51 -16.08 -21.27
N ALA A 1137 -70.30 -17.19 -21.96
CA ALA A 1137 -70.80 -18.51 -21.61
C ALA A 1137 -69.63 -19.38 -21.10
N VAL A 1138 -69.63 -19.72 -19.81
CA VAL A 1138 -68.63 -20.59 -19.18
C VAL A 1138 -69.13 -22.04 -19.24
N PHE A 1139 -68.45 -22.90 -19.99
CA PHE A 1139 -68.85 -24.28 -20.21
C PHE A 1139 -68.18 -25.25 -19.23
N GLY A 1140 -69.00 -26.08 -18.59
CA GLY A 1140 -68.56 -27.06 -17.60
C GLY A 1140 -68.65 -26.55 -16.16
N GLY A 1141 -68.71 -27.51 -15.24
CA GLY A 1141 -68.88 -27.23 -13.81
C GLY A 1141 -67.67 -26.56 -13.17
N LYS A 1142 -67.78 -26.23 -11.89
CA LYS A 1142 -66.72 -25.54 -11.14
C LYS A 1142 -65.38 -26.29 -11.09
N SER A 1143 -65.39 -27.61 -11.28
CA SER A 1143 -64.18 -28.45 -11.40
C SER A 1143 -63.56 -28.50 -12.80
N ALA A 1144 -64.26 -27.97 -13.81
CA ALA A 1144 -63.75 -27.80 -15.17
C ALA A 1144 -63.20 -26.38 -15.36
N VAL A 1145 -63.96 -25.36 -14.94
CA VAL A 1145 -63.53 -23.96 -14.87
C VAL A 1145 -63.95 -23.40 -13.52
N GLU A 1146 -63.00 -23.06 -12.66
CA GLU A 1146 -63.24 -22.55 -11.30
C GLU A 1146 -63.82 -21.14 -11.30
N GLU A 1147 -64.46 -20.74 -10.19
CA GLU A 1147 -65.03 -19.40 -10.05
C GLU A 1147 -63.97 -18.30 -9.93
N SER A 1148 -62.73 -18.65 -9.56
CA SER A 1148 -61.54 -17.78 -9.61
C SER A 1148 -61.29 -17.26 -11.04
N VAL A 1149 -61.42 -18.13 -12.04
CA VAL A 1149 -61.31 -17.78 -13.46
C VAL A 1149 -62.49 -16.91 -13.90
N VAL A 1150 -63.71 -17.25 -13.50
CA VAL A 1150 -64.91 -16.46 -13.85
C VAL A 1150 -64.85 -15.05 -13.24
N HIS A 1151 -64.37 -14.93 -12.00
CA HIS A 1151 -64.13 -13.65 -11.36
C HIS A 1151 -63.02 -12.86 -12.08
N SER A 1152 -61.92 -13.50 -12.45
CA SER A 1152 -60.85 -12.86 -13.24
C SER A 1152 -61.38 -12.29 -14.56
N VAL A 1153 -62.22 -13.05 -15.27
CA VAL A 1153 -62.89 -12.59 -16.50
C VAL A 1153 -63.82 -11.41 -16.23
N SER A 1154 -64.55 -11.40 -15.11
CA SER A 1154 -65.39 -10.26 -14.73
C SER A 1154 -64.59 -8.99 -14.43
N VAL A 1155 -63.39 -9.11 -13.86
CA VAL A 1155 -62.50 -7.96 -13.59
C VAL A 1155 -61.88 -7.42 -14.89
N THR A 1156 -61.57 -8.30 -15.85
CA THR A 1156 -61.02 -7.96 -17.18
C THR A 1156 -62.02 -7.26 -18.12
N LEU A 1157 -63.31 -7.23 -17.78
CA LEU A 1157 -64.39 -6.66 -18.61
C LEU A 1157 -65.09 -5.45 -17.96
N GLN A 1158 -64.53 -4.95 -16.85
CA GLN A 1158 -64.93 -3.73 -16.14
C GLN A 1158 -63.90 -2.63 -16.39
#